data_AF-A0A8H6Q397-F1
#
_entry.id   AF-A0A8H6Q397-F1
#
_cell.length_a   1.000
_cell.length_b   1.000
_cell.length_c   1.000
_cell.angle_alpha   90.00
_cell.angle_beta   90.00
_cell.angle_gamma   90.00
#
_symmetry.space_group_name_H-M   'P 1'
#
loop_
_entity.id
_entity.type
_entity.pdbx_description
1 polymer ?
#
loop_
_entity_poly.entity_id
_entity_poly.type
_entity_poly.pdbx_seq_one_letter_code
_entity_poly.pdbx_strand_id
1 'polypeptide(L)'
;MRPITWPRLAKKRAGEGDRRLSLPDKSVLLEQMEAFQKSICAQVLPIVNQACFEYTIRAAYEKELSAISPGLSSARVCIFAFMALSSFFAGQPHFDKIVTADEYAREAQDLLPEMLNESVTLDGLQALTMLCLCCQATSGDMLSIELMLSTATRFAFHLQGNVYPEDIESDPLRAKMHVRNLFWICFFLDKIFSLRTGLQPFVDVMNCDLTLPRMPSVNGQLESLQPFYPQHSHTMFLTLIRLGLVQSKIYHGLYSFSAQRQSDADLLATIRRLDIALDEWRSSVPTFSDLSIHNENRMADFLFEMQYHYCMAAIHQTSSRCTAWVRNQDTRAAGSSLALSVAASRSVLRKFLETDPQREGQFLLSREVQNDCDPGDRAAVTNATALQGKFSAPVLQKPKACFPNTRPADIAAYIRNVCAKKNCSAFVSVGDNFYDSGVDFTTGGILRFQEAWHQCLGNHDVIKGQSGVDFETKVAPLYDSRWYFGTTGQPFYTYDLHGADWTATFAVVDSDCFIEAHQRSTSVYQNEYTKKCHAERATQVEFLEKSFAASKAEWKFLQLHHRYMSASANNTDVAPLIAVVEKHGGVVLNSHDHCFAHFYNNNTNFILAGGVGYPQVGYCNNGVPLGPYTKWLGANSQSAANG
;
A
#
# COMPACT_ATOMS: atom_id res chain seq x y z
N MET A 1 -2.00 25.59 -9.83
CA MET A 1 -1.24 24.84 -8.82
C MET A 1 -2.16 24.59 -7.65
N ARG A 2 -2.59 23.35 -7.41
CA ARG A 2 -3.15 22.96 -6.10
C ARG A 2 -2.12 22.03 -5.45
N PRO A 3 -1.81 22.18 -4.16
CA PRO A 3 -0.93 21.26 -3.45
C PRO A 3 -1.50 19.84 -3.50
N ILE A 4 -0.62 18.84 -3.53
CA ILE A 4 -0.99 17.43 -3.39
C ILE A 4 -1.66 17.30 -2.01
N THR A 5 -2.94 16.96 -1.99
CA THR A 5 -3.70 16.79 -0.74
C THR A 5 -3.90 15.30 -0.50
N TRP A 6 -3.04 14.74 0.33
CA TRP A 6 -3.25 13.43 0.94
C TRP A 6 -4.31 13.52 2.05
N PRO A 7 -5.02 12.43 2.37
CA PRO A 7 -6.01 12.44 3.43
C PRO A 7 -5.35 12.83 4.76
N ARG A 8 -5.88 13.84 5.46
CA ARG A 8 -5.49 14.06 6.86
C ARG A 8 -6.03 12.92 7.70
N LEU A 9 -5.23 12.47 8.69
CA LEU A 9 -5.67 11.59 9.76
C LEU A 9 -7.06 12.02 10.26
N ALA A 10 -7.91 11.02 10.49
CA ALA A 10 -9.24 11.21 11.04
C ALA A 10 -9.15 12.14 12.26
N LYS A 11 -9.91 13.25 12.23
CA LYS A 11 -10.10 14.06 13.43
C LYS A 11 -10.57 13.12 14.55
N LYS A 12 -9.95 13.26 15.73
CA LYS A 12 -10.38 12.76 17.04
C LYS A 12 -11.90 12.58 17.04
N ARG A 13 -12.40 11.36 17.27
CA ARG A 13 -13.85 11.11 17.38
C ARG A 13 -14.37 12.15 18.38
N ALA A 14 -15.29 13.01 17.94
CA ALA A 14 -15.92 13.98 18.82
C ALA A 14 -16.73 13.21 19.86
N GLY A 15 -16.11 12.91 21.02
CA GLY A 15 -16.67 12.04 22.04
C GLY A 15 -15.64 11.44 23.00
N GLU A 16 -14.39 11.21 22.57
CA GLU A 16 -13.30 10.85 23.49
C GLU A 16 -12.69 12.14 24.04
N GLY A 17 -12.91 12.39 25.33
CA GLY A 17 -12.35 13.54 26.04
C GLY A 17 -10.83 13.65 25.88
N ASP A 18 -10.30 14.83 26.17
CA ASP A 18 -8.90 15.21 26.01
C ASP A 18 -7.95 14.46 26.99
N ARG A 19 -7.90 13.14 26.87
CA ARG A 19 -7.13 12.27 27.76
C ARG A 19 -5.71 12.18 27.21
N ARG A 20 -4.89 13.18 27.54
CA ARG A 20 -3.43 13.11 27.32
C ARG A 20 -2.87 11.87 28.03
N LEU A 21 -2.10 11.06 27.32
CA LEU A 21 -1.37 9.95 27.93
C LEU A 21 -0.30 10.48 28.88
N SER A 22 -0.20 9.85 30.05
CA SER A 22 0.95 10.04 30.94
C SER A 22 2.18 9.35 30.35
N LEU A 23 3.38 9.81 30.72
CA LEU A 23 4.59 9.05 30.44
C LEU A 23 4.45 7.62 31.00
N PRO A 24 4.95 6.59 30.31
CA PRO A 24 4.94 5.22 30.81
C PRO A 24 5.80 5.11 32.07
N ASP A 25 5.63 4.04 32.85
CA ASP A 25 6.53 3.80 33.98
C ASP A 25 7.97 3.63 33.49
N LYS A 26 8.93 4.20 34.24
CA LYS A 26 10.36 4.17 33.87
C LYS A 26 10.89 2.74 33.74
N SER A 27 10.37 1.79 34.51
CA SER A 27 10.69 0.35 34.38
C SER A 27 10.26 -0.22 33.02
N VAL A 28 9.06 0.11 32.56
CA VAL A 28 8.52 -0.33 31.26
C VAL A 28 9.34 0.24 30.12
N LEU A 29 9.73 1.53 30.20
CA LEU A 29 10.61 2.14 29.22
C LEU A 29 11.95 1.39 29.11
N LEU A 30 12.59 1.08 30.25
CA LEU A 30 13.88 0.40 30.28
C LEU A 30 13.79 -1.04 29.75
N GLU A 31 12.71 -1.76 30.07
CA GLU A 31 12.45 -3.10 29.52
C GLU A 31 12.26 -3.05 28.00
N GLN A 32 11.52 -2.06 27.50
CA GLN A 32 11.34 -1.85 26.07
C GLN A 32 12.65 -1.46 25.36
N MET A 33 13.53 -0.68 26.01
CA MET A 33 14.85 -0.38 25.48
C MET A 33 15.68 -1.64 25.29
N GLU A 34 15.71 -2.53 26.27
CA GLU A 34 16.46 -3.79 26.17
C GLU A 34 15.91 -4.70 25.06
N ALA A 35 14.57 -4.78 24.93
CA ALA A 35 13.93 -5.55 23.88
C ALA A 35 14.17 -4.93 22.48
N PHE A 36 14.06 -3.60 22.35
CA PHE A 36 14.30 -2.90 21.09
C PHE A 36 15.75 -3.06 20.61
N GLN A 37 16.74 -3.00 21.50
CA GLN A 37 18.16 -3.20 21.14
C GLN A 37 18.42 -4.55 20.46
N LYS A 38 17.61 -5.57 20.76
CA LYS A 38 17.70 -6.89 20.12
C LYS A 38 17.04 -6.91 18.75
N SER A 39 16.13 -5.99 18.43
CA SER A 39 15.40 -5.97 17.17
C SER A 39 16.27 -5.68 15.95
N ILE A 40 15.83 -6.16 14.78
CA ILE A 40 16.47 -5.84 13.49
C ILE A 40 16.55 -4.33 13.21
N CYS A 41 15.53 -3.56 13.63
CA CYS A 41 15.53 -2.11 13.44
C CYS A 41 16.71 -1.45 14.17
N ALA A 42 16.95 -1.84 15.43
CA ALA A 42 18.07 -1.31 16.23
C ALA A 42 19.43 -1.86 15.79
N GLN A 43 19.48 -3.05 15.18
CA GLN A 43 20.70 -3.62 14.61
C GLN A 43 21.07 -2.97 13.27
N VAL A 44 20.10 -2.50 12.49
CA VAL A 44 20.35 -1.90 11.18
C VAL A 44 20.51 -0.39 11.26
N LEU A 45 19.72 0.28 12.12
CA LEU A 45 19.71 1.73 12.25
C LEU A 45 20.09 2.15 13.68
N PRO A 46 21.19 2.90 13.88
CA PRO A 46 21.58 3.46 15.18
C PRO A 46 20.70 4.67 15.55
N ILE A 47 19.38 4.47 15.67
CA ILE A 47 18.39 5.53 15.92
C ILE A 47 18.50 6.08 17.34
N VAL A 48 18.85 5.23 18.31
CA VAL A 48 18.99 5.60 19.72
C VAL A 48 20.44 5.36 20.15
N ASN A 49 21.10 6.42 20.62
CA ASN A 49 22.36 6.29 21.34
C ASN A 49 22.06 6.25 22.84
N GLN A 50 22.34 5.12 23.51
CA GLN A 50 21.98 4.91 24.91
C GLN A 50 22.48 6.01 25.84
N ALA A 51 23.75 6.42 25.71
CA ALA A 51 24.32 7.47 26.55
C ALA A 51 23.67 8.85 26.32
N CYS A 52 23.29 9.17 25.08
CA CYS A 52 22.53 10.41 24.81
C CYS A 52 21.09 10.30 25.33
N PHE A 53 20.47 9.13 25.19
CA PHE A 53 19.09 8.89 25.59
C PHE A 53 18.88 8.94 27.10
N GLU A 54 19.90 8.65 27.89
CA GLU A 54 19.87 8.87 29.34
C GLU A 54 19.56 10.34 29.69
N TYR A 55 20.12 11.31 28.95
CA TYR A 55 19.80 12.72 29.15
C TYR A 55 18.34 13.02 28.79
N THR A 56 17.82 12.42 27.71
CA THR A 56 16.39 12.49 27.34
C THR A 56 15.49 11.97 28.46
N ILE A 57 15.84 10.84 29.08
CA ILE A 57 15.08 10.25 30.19
C ILE A 57 15.07 11.19 31.40
N ARG A 58 16.22 11.74 31.80
CA ARG A 58 16.29 12.67 32.95
C ARG A 58 15.50 13.95 32.67
N ALA A 59 15.57 14.49 31.46
CA ALA A 59 14.78 15.65 31.08
C ALA A 59 13.26 15.35 31.12
N ALA A 60 12.82 14.20 30.60
CA ALA A 60 11.40 13.85 30.54
C ALA A 60 10.79 13.48 31.90
N TYR A 61 11.49 12.70 32.73
CA TYR A 61 10.96 12.16 33.98
C TYR A 61 11.33 13.00 35.21
N GLU A 62 12.56 13.53 35.24
CA GLU A 62 13.12 14.23 36.41
C GLU A 62 13.15 15.75 36.21
N LYS A 63 12.85 16.23 34.99
CA LYS A 63 12.92 17.65 34.58
C LYS A 63 14.34 18.24 34.68
N GLU A 64 15.36 17.38 34.61
CA GLU A 64 16.77 17.77 34.61
C GLU A 64 17.24 18.05 33.18
N LEU A 65 17.32 19.33 32.82
CA LEU A 65 17.78 19.77 31.50
C LEU A 65 19.30 19.77 31.39
N SER A 66 19.82 19.49 30.19
CA SER A 66 21.25 19.49 29.89
C SER A 66 21.53 20.11 28.52
N ALA A 67 22.81 20.29 28.18
CA ALA A 67 23.21 20.74 26.84
C ALA A 67 22.81 19.73 25.73
N ILE A 68 22.68 18.44 26.08
CA ILE A 68 22.30 17.36 25.16
C ILE A 68 20.77 17.26 25.03
N SER A 69 20.05 17.47 26.15
CA SER A 69 18.58 17.46 26.22
C SER A 69 18.06 18.74 26.89
N PRO A 70 18.00 19.87 26.16
CA PRO A 70 17.64 21.17 26.74
C PRO A 70 16.13 21.47 26.75
N GLY A 71 15.30 20.64 26.11
CA GLY A 71 13.86 20.89 25.93
C GLY A 71 12.98 19.84 26.62
N LEU A 72 12.10 20.26 27.52
CA LEU A 72 11.20 19.35 28.25
C LEU A 72 10.17 18.70 27.32
N SER A 73 9.59 19.47 26.41
CA SER A 73 8.58 19.00 25.45
C SER A 73 9.23 18.08 24.43
N SER A 74 10.41 18.46 23.92
CA SER A 74 11.21 17.62 23.02
C SER A 74 11.55 16.27 23.65
N ALA A 75 12.03 16.26 24.89
CA ALA A 75 12.34 15.02 25.61
C ALA A 75 11.10 14.15 25.79
N ARG A 76 9.97 14.73 26.18
CA ARG A 76 8.69 14.00 26.35
C ARG A 76 8.20 13.39 25.04
N VAL A 77 8.21 14.15 23.94
CA VAL A 77 7.84 13.65 22.61
C VAL A 77 8.78 12.53 22.17
N CYS A 78 10.08 12.65 22.46
CA CYS A 78 11.07 11.62 22.16
C CYS A 78 10.79 10.31 22.91
N ILE A 79 10.36 10.35 24.18
CA ILE A 79 9.95 9.14 24.91
C ILE A 79 8.73 8.49 24.25
N PHE A 80 7.68 9.24 23.92
CA PHE A 80 6.50 8.66 23.26
C PHE A 80 6.81 8.11 21.86
N ALA A 81 7.60 8.83 21.06
CA ALA A 81 8.05 8.36 19.75
C ALA A 81 8.89 7.07 19.87
N PHE A 82 9.73 6.95 20.90
CA PHE A 82 10.47 5.73 21.19
C PHE A 82 9.53 4.58 21.56
N MET A 83 8.56 4.82 22.45
CA MET A 83 7.57 3.81 22.82
C MET A 83 6.73 3.34 21.62
N ALA A 84 6.36 4.26 20.73
CA ALA A 84 5.64 3.94 19.49
C ALA A 84 6.47 3.01 18.59
N LEU A 85 7.73 3.38 18.32
CA LEU A 85 8.62 2.60 17.48
C LEU A 85 8.95 1.23 18.11
N SER A 86 9.34 1.22 19.38
CA SER A 86 9.73 -0.01 20.09
C SER A 86 8.57 -0.99 20.24
N SER A 87 7.34 -0.52 20.53
CA SER A 87 6.16 -1.40 20.61
C SER A 87 5.94 -2.21 19.34
N PHE A 88 6.29 -1.62 18.18
CA PHE A 88 6.21 -2.27 16.89
C PHE A 88 7.38 -3.22 16.59
N PHE A 89 8.62 -2.82 16.91
CA PHE A 89 9.82 -3.53 16.49
C PHE A 89 10.42 -4.49 17.55
N ALA A 90 10.11 -4.34 18.84
CA ALA A 90 10.76 -5.06 19.93
C ALA A 90 10.23 -6.50 20.18
N GLY A 91 9.23 -6.98 19.43
CA GLY A 91 8.80 -8.37 19.51
C GLY A 91 7.88 -8.79 18.35
N GLN A 92 7.33 -10.01 18.43
CA GLN A 92 6.42 -10.51 17.39
C GLN A 92 5.22 -9.56 17.20
N PRO A 93 4.85 -9.22 15.95
CA PRO A 93 3.69 -8.39 15.67
C PRO A 93 2.42 -9.06 16.22
N HIS A 94 1.73 -8.35 17.10
CA HIS A 94 0.44 -8.76 17.64
C HIS A 94 -0.50 -7.56 17.53
N PHE A 95 -1.79 -7.80 17.31
CA PHE A 95 -2.78 -6.72 17.14
C PHE A 95 -2.66 -5.67 18.26
N ASP A 96 -2.57 -6.11 19.51
CA ASP A 96 -2.44 -5.23 20.68
C ASP A 96 -1.20 -4.33 20.64
N LYS A 97 -0.09 -4.81 20.06
CA LYS A 97 1.15 -4.04 19.92
C LYS A 97 1.06 -2.97 18.85
N ILE A 98 0.33 -3.22 17.77
CA ILE A 98 0.08 -2.23 16.71
C ILE A 98 -0.82 -1.12 17.25
N VAL A 99 -1.87 -1.48 17.99
CA VAL A 99 -2.74 -0.50 18.68
C VAL A 99 -1.93 0.34 19.68
N THR A 100 -1.11 -0.31 20.51
CA THR A 100 -0.24 0.38 21.47
C THR A 100 0.75 1.32 20.78
N ALA A 101 1.37 0.89 19.67
CA ALA A 101 2.29 1.72 18.89
C ALA A 101 1.59 2.96 18.31
N ASP A 102 0.39 2.78 17.76
CA ASP A 102 -0.43 3.86 17.19
C ASP A 102 -0.90 4.86 18.27
N GLU A 103 -1.27 4.39 19.47
CA GLU A 103 -1.62 5.26 20.60
C GLU A 103 -0.46 6.17 21.02
N TYR A 104 0.74 5.61 21.18
CA TYR A 104 1.94 6.40 21.50
C TYR A 104 2.34 7.34 20.35
N ALA A 105 2.20 6.91 19.10
CA ALA A 105 2.48 7.75 17.93
C ALA A 105 1.53 8.95 17.87
N ARG A 106 0.24 8.74 18.12
CA ARG A 106 -0.77 9.81 18.16
C ARG A 106 -0.50 10.80 19.29
N GLU A 107 -0.15 10.34 20.49
CA GLU A 107 0.21 11.26 21.59
C GLU A 107 1.47 12.08 21.23
N ALA A 108 2.50 11.44 20.67
CA ALA A 108 3.70 12.14 20.24
C ALA A 108 3.39 13.20 19.16
N GLN A 109 2.53 12.87 18.20
CA GLN A 109 2.07 13.78 17.14
C GLN A 109 1.27 14.96 17.69
N ASP A 110 0.35 14.72 18.64
CA ASP A 110 -0.44 15.77 19.31
C ASP A 110 0.45 16.76 20.08
N LEU A 111 1.60 16.30 20.58
CA LEU A 111 2.59 17.12 21.30
C LEU A 111 3.64 17.77 20.39
N LEU A 112 3.67 17.47 19.08
CA LEU A 112 4.62 18.11 18.14
C LEU A 112 4.55 19.65 18.15
N PRO A 113 3.37 20.31 18.20
CA PRO A 113 3.33 21.77 18.26
C PRO A 113 4.06 22.35 19.49
N GLU A 114 3.98 21.68 20.65
CA GLU A 114 4.68 22.09 21.87
C GLU A 114 6.20 21.92 21.69
N MET A 115 6.64 20.80 21.13
CA MET A 115 8.06 20.57 20.78
C MET A 115 8.58 21.59 19.75
N LEU A 116 7.82 21.90 18.70
CA LEU A 116 8.22 22.82 17.65
C LEU A 116 8.29 24.29 18.12
N ASN A 117 7.68 24.62 19.25
CA ASN A 117 7.84 25.91 19.92
C ASN A 117 9.15 26.00 20.73
N GLU A 118 9.82 24.87 21.00
CA GLU A 118 11.16 24.86 21.58
C GLU A 118 12.24 25.09 20.51
N SER A 119 13.49 25.31 20.96
CA SER A 119 14.64 25.32 20.05
C SER A 119 14.83 23.94 19.40
N VAL A 120 15.46 23.90 18.22
CA VAL A 120 15.87 22.63 17.60
C VAL A 120 16.76 21.82 18.56
N THR A 121 16.34 20.61 18.91
CA THR A 121 17.04 19.72 19.86
C THR A 121 17.37 18.36 19.23
N LEU A 122 18.35 17.66 19.80
CA LEU A 122 18.64 16.26 19.46
C LEU A 122 17.40 15.38 19.73
N ASP A 123 16.71 15.59 20.84
CA ASP A 123 15.49 14.86 21.19
C ASP A 123 14.42 15.01 20.12
N GLY A 124 14.19 16.24 19.63
CA GLY A 124 13.22 16.48 18.56
C GLY A 124 13.62 15.84 17.24
N LEU A 125 14.91 15.86 16.87
CA LEU A 125 15.42 15.16 15.67
C LEU A 125 15.18 13.65 15.77
N GLN A 126 15.53 13.07 16.92
CA GLN A 126 15.37 11.64 17.16
C GLN A 126 13.89 11.26 17.19
N ALA A 127 13.04 12.05 17.83
CA ALA A 127 11.60 11.84 17.89
C ALA A 127 10.97 11.83 16.50
N LEU A 128 11.23 12.85 15.68
CA LEU A 128 10.71 12.94 14.31
C LEU A 128 11.18 11.76 13.45
N THR A 129 12.44 11.35 13.59
CA THR A 129 13.00 10.20 12.86
C THR A 129 12.31 8.90 13.27
N MET A 130 12.10 8.67 14.57
CA MET A 130 11.38 7.50 15.08
C MET A 130 9.91 7.49 14.63
N LEU A 131 9.23 8.64 14.64
CA LEU A 131 7.85 8.74 14.15
C LEU A 131 7.73 8.49 12.64
N CYS A 132 8.70 8.92 11.84
CA CYS A 132 8.73 8.59 10.41
C CYS A 132 8.76 7.07 10.18
N LEU A 133 9.66 6.38 10.88
CA LEU A 133 9.80 4.93 10.79
C LEU A 133 8.55 4.20 11.31
N CYS A 134 8.01 4.65 12.45
CA CYS A 134 6.79 4.08 13.02
C CYS A 134 5.59 4.27 12.09
N CYS A 135 5.36 5.47 11.55
CA CYS A 135 4.24 5.74 10.64
C CYS A 135 4.38 4.97 9.33
N GLN A 136 5.60 4.83 8.80
CA GLN A 136 5.84 3.99 7.61
C GLN A 136 5.46 2.53 7.87
N ALA A 137 5.66 2.03 9.10
CA ALA A 137 5.40 0.64 9.46
C ALA A 137 3.94 0.37 9.89
N THR A 138 3.22 1.38 10.38
CA THR A 138 1.88 1.19 10.99
C THR A 138 0.73 1.73 10.14
N SER A 139 0.86 2.94 9.59
CA SER A 139 -0.26 3.66 8.96
C SER A 139 -0.07 3.93 7.47
N GLY A 140 1.18 3.99 6.99
CA GLY A 140 1.48 4.36 5.61
C GLY A 140 1.05 5.78 5.24
N ASP A 141 0.79 6.65 6.22
CA ASP A 141 0.38 8.05 5.98
C ASP A 141 1.55 8.85 5.38
N MET A 142 1.59 8.88 4.05
CA MET A 142 2.68 9.53 3.29
C MET A 142 2.83 11.01 3.59
N LEU A 143 1.75 11.75 3.90
CA LEU A 143 1.84 13.18 4.17
C LEU A 143 2.43 13.45 5.54
N SER A 144 1.98 12.72 6.55
CA SER A 144 2.56 12.85 7.89
C SER A 144 4.05 12.46 7.86
N ILE A 145 4.40 11.39 7.14
CA ILE A 145 5.80 11.01 6.90
C ILE A 145 6.55 12.13 6.18
N GLU A 146 6.00 12.71 5.11
CA GLU A 146 6.60 13.82 4.36
C GLU A 146 6.94 15.01 5.27
N LEU A 147 5.96 15.47 6.05
CA LEU A 147 6.09 16.64 6.93
C LEU A 147 7.10 16.39 8.05
N MET A 148 7.04 15.22 8.69
CA MET A 148 7.97 14.86 9.76
C MET A 148 9.38 14.66 9.22
N LEU A 149 9.55 14.00 8.08
CA LEU A 149 10.86 13.77 7.46
C LEU A 149 11.49 15.07 6.96
N SER A 150 10.67 15.98 6.40
CA SER A 150 11.10 17.33 6.04
C SER A 150 11.63 18.08 7.27
N THR A 151 10.87 18.02 8.37
CA THR A 151 11.23 18.69 9.64
C THR A 151 12.47 18.04 10.27
N ALA A 152 12.55 16.71 10.32
CA ALA A 152 13.71 15.96 10.82
C ALA A 152 14.97 16.33 10.03
N THR A 153 14.86 16.39 8.71
CA THR A 153 15.97 16.81 7.84
C THR A 153 16.41 18.23 8.20
N ARG A 154 15.48 19.18 8.35
CA ARG A 154 15.84 20.55 8.78
C ARG A 154 16.51 20.58 10.15
N PHE A 155 16.04 19.77 11.10
CA PHE A 155 16.66 19.64 12.42
C PHE A 155 18.10 19.11 12.30
N ALA A 156 18.33 18.08 11.48
CA ALA A 156 19.66 17.55 11.22
C ALA A 156 20.62 18.62 10.67
N PHE A 157 20.16 19.48 9.76
CA PHE A 157 20.96 20.61 9.24
C PHE A 157 21.22 21.68 10.31
N HIS A 158 20.21 22.06 11.09
CA HIS A 158 20.37 23.03 12.19
C HIS A 158 21.35 22.56 13.26
N LEU A 159 21.40 21.25 13.51
CA LEU A 159 22.34 20.61 14.43
C LEU A 159 23.68 20.24 13.77
N GLN A 160 23.91 20.67 12.53
CA GLN A 160 25.14 20.43 11.75
C GLN A 160 25.46 18.95 11.45
N GLY A 161 24.45 18.08 11.45
CA GLY A 161 24.61 16.65 11.09
C GLY A 161 25.04 16.42 9.64
N ASN A 162 24.81 17.40 8.75
CA ASN A 162 25.25 17.35 7.35
C ASN A 162 26.77 17.51 7.18
N VAL A 163 27.51 17.88 8.23
CA VAL A 163 28.97 18.02 8.24
C VAL A 163 29.59 16.98 9.18
N TYR A 164 30.76 16.42 8.83
CA TYR A 164 31.46 15.49 9.72
C TYR A 164 32.04 16.25 10.93
N PRO A 165 31.86 15.77 12.18
CA PRO A 165 32.42 16.44 13.36
C PRO A 165 33.96 16.37 13.39
N GLU A 166 34.64 17.51 13.55
CA GLU A 166 36.12 17.61 13.59
C GLU A 166 36.70 17.72 15.03
N ASP A 167 35.85 17.73 16.07
CA ASP A 167 36.28 18.06 17.45
C ASP A 167 37.03 16.94 18.19
N ILE A 168 37.80 17.35 19.21
CA ILE A 168 38.50 16.48 20.18
C ILE A 168 37.50 15.85 21.18
N GLU A 169 37.77 14.61 21.60
CA GLU A 169 36.91 13.76 22.43
C GLU A 169 36.27 14.47 23.64
N SER A 170 34.93 14.54 23.66
CA SER A 170 34.11 15.09 24.76
C SER A 170 32.65 14.60 24.65
N ASP A 171 31.84 14.72 25.71
CA ASP A 171 30.39 14.39 25.65
C ASP A 171 29.62 15.13 24.53
N PRO A 172 29.90 16.42 24.25
CA PRO A 172 29.39 17.11 23.05
C PRO A 172 29.76 16.41 21.73
N LEU A 173 30.95 15.81 21.62
CA LEU A 173 31.34 15.06 20.42
C LEU A 173 30.45 13.82 20.24
N ARG A 174 30.13 13.09 21.31
CA ARG A 174 29.24 11.92 21.24
C ARG A 174 27.86 12.31 20.71
N ALA A 175 27.29 13.40 21.22
CA ALA A 175 26.00 13.93 20.74
C ALA A 175 26.08 14.36 19.26
N LYS A 176 27.16 15.04 18.85
CA LYS A 176 27.39 15.43 17.44
C LYS A 176 27.51 14.21 16.52
N MET A 177 28.21 13.16 16.94
CA MET A 177 28.29 11.90 16.20
C MET A 177 26.93 11.20 16.09
N HIS A 178 26.10 11.29 17.14
CA HIS A 178 24.73 10.76 17.08
C HIS A 178 23.84 11.56 16.12
N VAL A 179 23.91 12.89 16.15
CA VAL A 179 23.24 13.76 15.15
C VAL A 179 23.69 13.39 13.74
N ARG A 180 24.97 13.10 13.52
CA ARG A 180 25.51 12.64 12.23
C ARG A 180 24.92 11.30 11.77
N ASN A 181 24.72 10.36 12.69
CA ASN A 181 24.04 9.10 12.39
C ASN A 181 22.56 9.32 12.03
N LEU A 182 21.85 10.17 12.78
CA LEU A 182 20.47 10.54 12.49
C LEU A 182 20.34 11.27 11.14
N PHE A 183 21.32 12.10 10.76
CA PHE A 183 21.41 12.68 9.42
C PHE A 183 21.48 11.59 8.34
N TRP A 184 22.32 10.57 8.50
CA TRP A 184 22.42 9.47 7.54
C TRP A 184 21.13 8.64 7.45
N ILE A 185 20.42 8.45 8.56
CA ILE A 185 19.11 7.80 8.58
C ILE A 185 18.09 8.65 7.81
N CYS A 186 18.01 9.95 8.09
CA CYS A 186 17.15 10.89 7.36
C CYS A 186 17.50 10.93 5.87
N PHE A 187 18.79 10.92 5.52
CA PHE A 187 19.28 10.91 4.15
C PHE A 187 18.76 9.71 3.37
N PHE A 188 18.90 8.51 3.93
CA PHE A 188 18.42 7.29 3.29
C PHE A 188 16.88 7.27 3.18
N LEU A 189 16.17 7.65 4.26
CA LEU A 189 14.71 7.74 4.24
C LEU A 189 14.21 8.72 3.19
N ASP A 190 14.87 9.87 3.03
CA ASP A 190 14.60 10.87 2.01
C ASP A 190 14.71 10.28 0.59
N LYS A 191 15.76 9.50 0.30
CA LYS A 191 15.95 8.92 -1.04
C LYS A 191 14.93 7.84 -1.35
N ILE A 192 14.59 6.99 -0.39
CA ILE A 192 13.51 6.02 -0.56
C ILE A 192 12.17 6.74 -0.76
N PHE A 193 11.86 7.71 0.08
CA PHE A 193 10.60 8.44 0.03
C PHE A 193 10.42 9.14 -1.33
N SER A 194 11.47 9.83 -1.81
CA SER A 194 11.47 10.53 -3.09
C SER A 194 11.28 9.60 -4.28
N LEU A 195 11.95 8.43 -4.28
CA LEU A 195 11.79 7.45 -5.35
C LEU A 195 10.41 6.80 -5.36
N ARG A 196 9.77 6.64 -4.20
CA ARG A 196 8.43 6.05 -4.07
C ARG A 196 7.33 7.00 -4.49
N THR A 197 7.43 8.27 -4.10
CA THR A 197 6.39 9.27 -4.32
C THR A 197 6.58 10.09 -5.59
N GLY A 198 7.79 10.06 -6.18
CA GLY A 198 8.16 10.95 -7.27
C GLY A 198 8.37 12.41 -6.83
N LEU A 199 8.25 12.70 -5.52
CA LEU A 199 8.53 14.03 -4.97
C LEU A 199 10.03 14.30 -4.91
N GLN A 200 10.37 15.59 -4.86
CA GLN A 200 11.77 16.00 -4.76
C GLN A 200 12.39 15.62 -3.41
N PRO A 201 13.66 15.18 -3.40
CA PRO A 201 14.38 14.96 -2.16
C PRO A 201 14.56 16.23 -1.33
N PHE A 202 14.47 16.08 -0.01
CA PHE A 202 14.74 17.15 0.95
C PHE A 202 16.23 17.46 1.05
N VAL A 203 17.09 16.44 0.95
CA VAL A 203 18.54 16.59 1.09
C VAL A 203 19.19 16.76 -0.28
N ASP A 204 19.71 17.94 -0.56
CA ASP A 204 20.62 18.15 -1.69
C ASP A 204 22.04 17.72 -1.30
N VAL A 205 22.55 16.71 -2.01
CA VAL A 205 23.90 16.15 -1.80
C VAL A 205 25.01 17.19 -1.95
N MET A 206 24.78 18.25 -2.73
CA MET A 206 25.77 19.31 -2.94
C MET A 206 26.04 20.16 -1.69
N ASN A 207 25.16 20.09 -0.68
CA ASN A 207 25.27 20.84 0.58
C ASN A 207 25.66 19.94 1.77
N CYS A 208 26.16 18.74 1.49
CA CYS A 208 26.45 17.73 2.50
C CYS A 208 27.90 17.24 2.40
N ASP A 209 28.55 17.11 3.54
CA ASP A 209 29.70 16.22 3.66
C ASP A 209 29.17 14.78 3.62
N LEU A 210 29.61 13.99 2.64
CA LEU A 210 29.20 12.59 2.46
C LEU A 210 30.23 11.59 3.01
N THR A 211 31.13 12.04 3.89
CA THR A 211 32.07 11.16 4.62
C THR A 211 31.29 10.10 5.40
N LEU A 212 31.54 8.84 5.03
CA LEU A 212 30.88 7.68 5.64
C LEU A 212 31.27 7.53 7.13
N PRO A 213 30.36 6.99 7.98
CA PRO A 213 30.69 6.63 9.35
C PRO A 213 31.92 5.71 9.42
N ARG A 214 32.84 5.99 10.33
CA ARG A 214 34.06 5.18 10.53
C ARG A 214 33.89 4.21 11.70
N MET A 215 34.44 3.01 11.59
CA MET A 215 34.71 2.16 12.76
C MET A 215 35.97 2.65 13.48
N PRO A 216 36.00 2.69 14.81
CA PRO A 216 37.23 2.75 15.58
C PRO A 216 38.18 1.63 15.12
N SER A 217 39.39 1.95 14.66
CA SER A 217 40.37 0.91 14.33
C SER A 217 40.94 0.31 15.61
N VAL A 218 41.11 -1.01 15.64
CA VAL A 218 41.68 -1.78 16.76
C VAL A 218 43.13 -1.38 17.12
N ASN A 219 43.83 -0.63 16.26
CA ASN A 219 45.27 -0.33 16.41
C ASN A 219 45.59 1.15 16.75
N GLY A 220 44.59 1.95 17.13
CA GLY A 220 44.79 3.34 17.56
C GLY A 220 44.28 3.54 18.99
N GLN A 221 44.76 4.60 19.67
CA GLN A 221 44.41 5.00 21.04
C GLN A 221 42.92 5.38 21.26
N LEU A 222 42.00 4.81 20.48
CA LEU A 222 40.55 4.97 20.54
C LEU A 222 39.88 3.82 21.32
N GLU A 223 40.57 3.26 22.33
CA GLU A 223 40.06 2.15 23.16
C GLU A 223 39.08 2.62 24.25
N SER A 224 38.96 3.93 24.52
CA SER A 224 38.04 4.47 25.54
C SER A 224 36.57 4.50 25.08
N LEU A 225 36.32 4.29 23.79
CA LEU A 225 35.00 4.24 23.18
C LEU A 225 34.76 2.80 22.72
N GLN A 226 34.23 1.96 23.63
CA GLN A 226 33.71 0.63 23.25
C GLN A 226 32.89 0.73 21.95
N PRO A 227 32.93 -0.29 21.06
CA PRO A 227 32.23 -0.21 19.79
C PRO A 227 30.77 0.15 20.04
N PHE A 228 30.41 1.41 19.71
CA PHE A 228 29.09 2.01 19.92
C PHE A 228 27.96 1.26 19.20
N TYR A 229 28.33 0.28 18.39
CA TYR A 229 27.50 -0.51 17.54
C TYR A 229 28.27 -1.79 17.19
N PRO A 230 27.65 -2.99 17.26
CA PRO A 230 28.31 -4.22 16.83
C PRO A 230 28.86 -4.08 15.41
N GLN A 231 30.04 -4.66 15.12
CA GLN A 231 30.69 -4.53 13.81
C GLN A 231 29.77 -4.96 12.64
N HIS A 232 28.98 -6.00 12.84
CA HIS A 232 27.98 -6.48 11.89
C HIS A 232 26.92 -5.42 11.61
N SER A 233 26.34 -4.86 12.67
CA SER A 233 25.33 -3.78 12.62
C SER A 233 25.86 -2.55 11.88
N HIS A 234 27.11 -2.15 12.15
CA HIS A 234 27.74 -1.03 11.44
C HIS A 234 27.88 -1.30 9.94
N THR A 235 28.22 -2.54 9.58
CA THR A 235 28.30 -2.96 8.18
C THR A 235 26.93 -2.86 7.50
N MET A 236 25.83 -3.26 8.15
CA MET A 236 24.47 -3.10 7.58
C MET A 236 24.12 -1.62 7.38
N PHE A 237 24.44 -0.78 8.36
CA PHE A 237 24.19 0.65 8.29
C PHE A 237 24.95 1.32 7.14
N LEU A 238 26.23 0.98 6.96
CA LEU A 238 27.01 1.45 5.81
C LEU A 238 26.45 0.96 4.47
N THR A 239 25.98 -0.29 4.41
CA THR A 239 25.32 -0.83 3.22
C THR A 239 24.06 -0.03 2.85
N LEU A 240 23.25 0.35 3.83
CA LEU A 240 22.09 1.23 3.63
C LEU A 240 22.48 2.64 3.17
N ILE A 241 23.50 3.24 3.76
CA ILE A 241 23.98 4.57 3.35
C ILE A 241 24.42 4.54 1.88
N ARG A 242 25.20 3.52 1.50
CA ARG A 242 25.66 3.35 0.11
C ARG A 242 24.50 3.13 -0.85
N LEU A 243 23.47 2.38 -0.44
CA LEU A 243 22.23 2.24 -1.21
C LEU A 243 21.54 3.59 -1.39
N GLY A 244 21.42 4.38 -0.33
CA GLY A 244 20.87 5.74 -0.39
C GLY A 244 21.61 6.63 -1.39
N LEU A 245 22.95 6.52 -1.46
CA LEU A 245 23.74 7.24 -2.46
C LEU A 245 23.41 6.78 -3.89
N VAL A 246 23.22 5.48 -4.13
CA VAL A 246 22.76 4.96 -5.42
C VAL A 246 21.35 5.47 -5.74
N GLN A 247 20.43 5.42 -4.79
CA GLN A 247 19.06 5.91 -4.94
C GLN A 247 19.01 7.42 -5.25
N SER A 248 19.90 8.21 -4.65
CA SER A 248 20.08 9.63 -4.99
C SER A 248 20.49 9.80 -6.45
N LYS A 249 21.43 9.00 -6.95
CA LYS A 249 21.85 9.01 -8.37
C LYS A 249 20.70 8.60 -9.30
N ILE A 250 19.91 7.59 -8.91
CA ILE A 250 18.72 7.15 -9.66
C ILE A 250 17.73 8.30 -9.79
N TYR A 251 17.36 8.94 -8.68
CA TYR A 251 16.41 10.05 -8.70
C TYR A 251 16.91 11.20 -9.59
N HIS A 252 18.13 11.68 -9.36
CA HIS A 252 18.68 12.79 -10.13
C HIS A 252 18.81 12.46 -11.62
N GLY A 253 19.26 11.25 -11.94
CA GLY A 253 19.53 10.81 -13.31
C GLY A 253 18.29 10.51 -14.14
N LEU A 254 17.20 10.07 -13.50
CA LEU A 254 16.03 9.54 -14.22
C LEU A 254 14.70 10.25 -13.89
N TYR A 255 14.53 10.78 -12.68
CA TYR A 255 13.23 11.26 -12.16
C TYR A 255 13.16 12.78 -11.98
N SER A 256 14.31 13.45 -11.82
CA SER A 256 14.38 14.91 -11.71
C SER A 256 13.75 15.62 -12.92
N PHE A 257 13.32 16.87 -12.73
CA PHE A 257 12.76 17.68 -13.81
C PHE A 257 13.71 17.80 -15.03
N SER A 258 15.01 17.94 -14.78
CA SER A 258 16.03 17.93 -15.83
C SER A 258 16.15 16.57 -16.52
N ALA A 259 16.09 15.47 -15.76
CA ALA A 259 16.15 14.11 -16.31
C ALA A 259 14.94 13.78 -17.18
N GLN A 260 13.78 14.36 -16.91
CA GLN A 260 12.58 14.19 -17.72
C GLN A 260 12.74 14.71 -19.16
N ARG A 261 13.72 15.59 -19.41
CA ARG A 261 13.98 16.24 -20.72
C ARG A 261 15.17 15.64 -21.49
N GLN A 262 15.73 14.52 -21.02
CA GLN A 262 16.84 13.83 -21.69
C GLN A 262 16.43 13.31 -23.08
N SER A 263 17.41 13.23 -23.99
CA SER A 263 17.25 12.50 -25.24
C SER A 263 17.19 10.98 -24.98
N ASP A 264 16.66 10.20 -25.93
CA ASP A 264 16.65 8.73 -25.82
C ASP A 264 18.06 8.16 -25.61
N ALA A 265 19.07 8.74 -26.26
CA ALA A 265 20.46 8.32 -26.12
C ALA A 265 21.01 8.61 -24.71
N ASP A 266 20.74 9.79 -24.17
CA ASP A 266 21.19 10.18 -22.82
C ASP A 266 20.48 9.38 -21.73
N LEU A 267 19.20 9.06 -21.93
CA LEU A 267 18.42 8.20 -21.04
C LEU A 267 19.01 6.79 -21.00
N LEU A 268 19.25 6.16 -22.15
CA LEU A 268 19.84 4.82 -22.22
C LEU A 268 21.27 4.79 -21.68
N ALA A 269 22.07 5.83 -21.93
CA ALA A 269 23.40 5.98 -21.34
C ALA A 269 23.32 6.12 -19.80
N THR A 270 22.29 6.80 -19.29
CA THR A 270 22.07 6.97 -17.86
C THR A 270 21.60 5.69 -17.19
N ILE A 271 20.70 4.93 -17.81
CA ILE A 271 20.29 3.59 -17.37
C ILE A 271 21.53 2.70 -17.21
N ARG A 272 22.37 2.60 -18.23
CA ARG A 272 23.60 1.78 -18.19
C ARG A 272 24.56 2.17 -17.05
N ARG A 273 24.71 3.47 -16.79
CA ARG A 273 25.57 3.97 -15.71
C ARG A 273 25.01 3.64 -14.33
N LEU A 274 23.68 3.71 -14.18
CA LEU A 274 22.99 3.40 -12.94
C LEU A 274 22.96 1.88 -12.68
N ASP A 275 22.87 1.05 -13.73
CA ASP A 275 23.02 -0.40 -13.62
C ASP A 275 24.38 -0.77 -13.03
N ILE A 276 25.46 -0.17 -13.56
CA ILE A 276 26.82 -0.38 -13.03
C ILE A 276 26.90 0.04 -11.56
N ALA A 277 26.39 1.22 -11.21
CA ALA A 277 26.44 1.70 -9.83
C ALA A 277 25.63 0.82 -8.86
N LEU A 278 24.49 0.27 -9.32
CA LEU A 278 23.66 -0.63 -8.53
C LEU A 278 24.30 -2.01 -8.38
N ASP A 279 24.97 -2.52 -9.43
CA ASP A 279 25.68 -3.79 -9.41
C ASP A 279 26.96 -3.73 -8.55
N GLU A 280 27.70 -2.62 -8.61
CA GLU A 280 28.82 -2.33 -7.70
C GLU A 280 28.37 -2.31 -6.24
N TRP A 281 27.24 -1.64 -5.96
CA TRP A 281 26.66 -1.67 -4.61
C TRP A 281 26.27 -3.09 -4.22
N ARG A 282 25.55 -3.83 -5.09
CA ARG A 282 25.08 -5.20 -4.82
C ARG A 282 26.23 -6.15 -4.52
N SER A 283 27.31 -6.04 -5.28
CA SER A 283 28.54 -6.83 -5.11
C SER A 283 29.28 -6.50 -3.81
N SER A 284 29.07 -5.32 -3.24
CA SER A 284 29.63 -4.91 -1.94
C SER A 284 28.81 -5.36 -0.73
N VAL A 285 27.58 -5.87 -0.94
CA VAL A 285 26.69 -6.31 0.15
C VAL A 285 27.15 -7.70 0.63
N PRO A 286 27.59 -7.84 1.90
CA PRO A 286 27.93 -9.15 2.44
C PRO A 286 26.65 -9.97 2.70
N THR A 287 26.78 -11.30 2.69
CA THR A 287 25.70 -12.18 3.16
C THR A 287 25.64 -12.14 4.68
N PHE A 288 24.61 -11.52 5.26
CA PHE A 288 24.50 -11.37 6.71
C PHE A 288 24.04 -12.65 7.41
N SER A 289 23.30 -13.52 6.71
CA SER A 289 22.87 -14.84 7.22
C SER A 289 24.03 -15.78 7.54
N ASP A 290 25.17 -15.63 6.88
CA ASP A 290 26.36 -16.46 7.10
C ASP A 290 27.23 -15.93 8.26
N LEU A 291 26.98 -14.70 8.70
CA LEU A 291 27.77 -13.99 9.72
C LEU A 291 27.20 -14.11 11.14
N SER A 292 25.99 -14.65 11.32
CA SER A 292 25.49 -15.02 12.67
C SER A 292 24.39 -16.11 12.64
N ILE A 293 24.17 -16.73 13.80
CA ILE A 293 23.22 -17.85 14.01
C ILE A 293 21.75 -17.35 14.12
N HIS A 294 21.48 -16.04 14.12
CA HIS A 294 20.17 -15.47 14.45
C HIS A 294 19.25 -15.20 13.22
N ASN A 295 17.95 -15.48 13.39
CA ASN A 295 16.88 -15.32 12.39
C ASN A 295 16.75 -13.89 11.80
N GLU A 296 17.24 -12.88 12.52
CA GLU A 296 17.13 -11.46 12.15
C GLU A 296 18.07 -11.08 11.00
N ASN A 297 19.22 -11.75 10.86
CA ASN A 297 20.14 -11.49 9.75
C ASN A 297 19.57 -11.93 8.38
N ARG A 298 18.69 -12.94 8.37
CA ARG A 298 17.91 -13.30 7.17
C ARG A 298 16.98 -12.19 6.74
N MET A 299 16.44 -11.41 7.69
CA MET A 299 15.59 -10.27 7.38
C MET A 299 16.39 -9.15 6.71
N ALA A 300 17.63 -8.91 7.13
CA ALA A 300 18.47 -7.92 6.46
C ALA A 300 18.85 -8.33 5.03
N ASP A 301 19.22 -9.59 4.81
CA ASP A 301 19.49 -10.09 3.46
C ASP A 301 18.26 -9.93 2.56
N PHE A 302 17.08 -10.29 3.08
CA PHE A 302 15.80 -10.04 2.41
C PHE A 302 15.61 -8.56 2.07
N LEU A 303 15.88 -7.66 3.01
CA LEU A 303 15.71 -6.22 2.78
C LEU A 303 16.62 -5.68 1.69
N PHE A 304 17.89 -6.04 1.70
CA PHE A 304 18.82 -5.59 0.68
C PHE A 304 18.49 -6.17 -0.70
N GLU A 305 18.03 -7.43 -0.75
CA GLU A 305 17.55 -8.05 -2.00
C GLU A 305 16.28 -7.35 -2.53
N MET A 306 15.34 -7.03 -1.65
CA MET A 306 14.13 -6.27 -1.97
C MET A 306 14.46 -4.87 -2.51
N GLN A 307 15.36 -4.15 -1.85
CA GLN A 307 15.79 -2.83 -2.30
C GLN A 307 16.56 -2.88 -3.62
N TYR A 308 17.37 -3.92 -3.85
CA TYR A 308 18.04 -4.16 -5.11
C TYR A 308 17.02 -4.25 -6.26
N HIS A 309 16.02 -5.12 -6.12
CA HIS A 309 15.01 -5.30 -7.16
C HIS A 309 14.11 -4.07 -7.33
N TYR A 310 13.80 -3.33 -6.25
CA TYR A 310 13.12 -2.04 -6.35
C TYR A 310 13.92 -1.04 -7.18
N CYS A 311 15.21 -0.88 -6.92
CA CYS A 311 16.09 0.00 -7.69
C CYS A 311 16.21 -0.44 -9.15
N MET A 312 16.33 -1.75 -9.42
CA MET A 312 16.32 -2.30 -10.79
C MET A 312 15.03 -1.93 -11.52
N ALA A 313 13.87 -2.13 -10.89
CA ALA A 313 12.58 -1.78 -11.46
C ALA A 313 12.51 -0.27 -11.75
N ALA A 314 12.91 0.57 -10.78
CA ALA A 314 12.94 2.02 -10.89
C ALA A 314 13.90 2.52 -11.98
N ILE A 315 15.05 1.88 -12.18
CA ILE A 315 15.97 2.26 -13.28
C ILE A 315 15.31 1.94 -14.62
N HIS A 316 14.94 0.68 -14.81
CA HIS A 316 14.58 0.15 -16.11
C HIS A 316 13.18 0.58 -16.58
N GLN A 317 12.23 0.87 -15.68
CA GLN A 317 10.88 1.33 -16.07
C GLN A 317 10.91 2.62 -16.89
N THR A 318 11.95 3.45 -16.69
CA THR A 318 12.08 4.73 -17.40
C THR A 318 12.35 4.58 -18.89
N SER A 319 12.79 3.39 -19.35
CA SER A 319 12.95 3.07 -20.78
C SER A 319 11.64 3.17 -21.57
N SER A 320 10.49 3.04 -20.91
CA SER A 320 9.16 3.26 -21.52
C SER A 320 8.96 4.69 -22.05
N ARG A 321 9.78 5.66 -21.60
CA ARG A 321 9.77 7.05 -22.08
C ARG A 321 10.46 7.25 -23.43
N CYS A 322 11.20 6.26 -23.94
CA CYS A 322 11.90 6.40 -25.21
C CYS A 322 10.91 6.72 -26.34
N THR A 323 11.24 7.67 -27.20
CA THR A 323 10.35 8.09 -28.29
C THR A 323 9.99 6.96 -29.24
N ALA A 324 10.92 6.01 -29.45
CA ALA A 324 10.67 4.79 -30.21
C ALA A 324 9.57 3.90 -29.57
N TRP A 325 9.50 3.86 -28.24
CA TRP A 325 8.46 3.14 -27.50
C TRP A 325 7.12 3.87 -27.60
N VAL A 326 7.11 5.19 -27.36
CA VAL A 326 5.91 6.05 -27.46
C VAL A 326 5.31 6.04 -28.88
N ARG A 327 6.15 5.87 -29.91
CA ARG A 327 5.74 5.85 -31.33
C ARG A 327 5.57 4.44 -31.91
N ASN A 328 5.67 3.37 -31.12
CA ASN A 328 5.62 1.97 -31.60
C ASN A 328 6.59 1.66 -32.76
N GLN A 329 7.81 2.18 -32.68
CA GLN A 329 8.90 1.95 -33.66
C GLN A 329 9.82 0.80 -33.18
N ASP A 330 11.03 0.64 -33.74
CA ASP A 330 11.94 -0.43 -33.29
C ASP A 330 12.30 -0.25 -31.80
N THR A 331 11.73 -1.12 -30.95
CA THR A 331 11.84 -1.05 -29.50
C THR A 331 12.89 -1.99 -28.92
N ARG A 332 13.72 -2.69 -29.71
CA ARG A 332 14.60 -3.77 -29.20
C ARG A 332 15.38 -3.43 -27.92
N ALA A 333 15.99 -2.24 -27.84
CA ALA A 333 16.75 -1.80 -26.66
C ALA A 333 15.88 -1.29 -25.50
N ALA A 334 14.77 -0.61 -25.79
CA ALA A 334 13.83 -0.15 -24.77
C ALA A 334 13.00 -1.31 -24.18
N GLY A 335 12.63 -2.28 -25.02
CA GLY A 335 11.89 -3.47 -24.65
C GLY A 335 12.70 -4.46 -23.81
N SER A 336 14.00 -4.62 -24.07
CA SER A 336 14.87 -5.44 -23.21
C SER A 336 15.01 -4.83 -21.81
N SER A 337 15.19 -3.51 -21.72
CA SER A 337 15.21 -2.78 -20.45
C SER A 337 13.88 -2.94 -19.71
N LEU A 338 12.74 -2.71 -20.36
CA LEU A 338 11.43 -2.91 -19.73
C LEU A 338 11.20 -4.35 -19.24
N ALA A 339 11.66 -5.35 -19.97
CA ALA A 339 11.59 -6.75 -19.53
C ALA A 339 12.35 -6.98 -18.21
N LEU A 340 13.50 -6.33 -18.00
CA LEU A 340 14.23 -6.35 -16.73
C LEU A 340 13.43 -5.70 -15.60
N SER A 341 12.74 -4.58 -15.87
CA SER A 341 11.86 -3.94 -14.89
C SER A 341 10.71 -4.87 -14.46
N VAL A 342 10.06 -5.54 -15.41
CA VAL A 342 9.00 -6.52 -15.13
C VAL A 342 9.54 -7.71 -14.35
N ALA A 343 10.70 -8.24 -14.72
CA ALA A 343 11.34 -9.34 -13.99
C ALA A 343 11.67 -8.94 -12.54
N ALA A 344 12.27 -7.76 -12.34
CA ALA A 344 12.58 -7.24 -11.01
C ALA A 344 11.31 -7.01 -10.18
N SER A 345 10.25 -6.47 -10.79
CA SER A 345 8.94 -6.27 -10.14
C SER A 345 8.29 -7.60 -9.73
N ARG A 346 8.49 -8.68 -10.51
CA ARG A 346 8.05 -10.03 -10.12
C ARG A 346 8.88 -10.61 -8.98
N SER A 347 10.18 -10.36 -8.94
CA SER A 347 11.07 -10.81 -7.86
C SER A 347 10.71 -10.16 -6.52
N VAL A 348 10.65 -8.82 -6.48
CA VAL A 348 9.48 -8.09 -5.96
C VAL A 348 8.47 -8.85 -5.11
N LEU A 349 7.36 -9.15 -5.79
CA LEU A 349 6.18 -9.80 -5.23
C LEU A 349 6.48 -11.22 -4.76
N ARG A 350 7.32 -11.97 -5.46
CA ARG A 350 7.66 -13.34 -5.09
C ARG A 350 8.31 -13.38 -3.72
N LYS A 351 9.27 -12.48 -3.46
CA LYS A 351 9.96 -12.41 -2.18
C LYS A 351 9.01 -12.07 -1.03
N PHE A 352 8.07 -11.17 -1.24
CA PHE A 352 6.96 -10.97 -0.29
C PHE A 352 6.22 -12.29 -0.03
N LEU A 353 5.71 -12.95 -1.08
CA LEU A 353 4.93 -14.19 -0.96
C LEU A 353 5.69 -15.36 -0.32
N GLU A 354 7.02 -15.38 -0.44
CA GLU A 354 7.89 -16.41 0.15
C GLU A 354 8.23 -16.13 1.63
N THR A 355 7.87 -14.96 2.16
CA THR A 355 8.16 -14.55 3.54
C THR A 355 6.94 -14.78 4.44
N ASP A 356 7.18 -15.17 5.70
CA ASP A 356 6.10 -15.38 6.68
C ASP A 356 5.34 -14.06 6.94
N PRO A 357 3.99 -14.04 6.82
CA PRO A 357 3.15 -12.86 7.10
C PRO A 357 3.39 -12.21 8.46
N GLN A 358 3.85 -12.97 9.47
CA GLN A 358 4.19 -12.43 10.78
C GLN A 358 5.49 -11.62 10.79
N ARG A 359 6.36 -11.77 9.78
CA ARG A 359 7.56 -10.93 9.57
C ARG A 359 7.29 -9.76 8.63
N GLU A 360 6.20 -9.81 7.85
CA GLU A 360 5.84 -8.80 6.83
C GLU A 360 5.40 -7.46 7.41
N GLY A 361 4.90 -7.42 8.66
CA GLY A 361 4.48 -6.17 9.30
C GLY A 361 5.57 -5.08 9.28
N GLN A 362 6.85 -5.47 9.28
CA GLN A 362 7.96 -4.52 9.30
C GLN A 362 8.22 -3.80 7.96
N PHE A 363 7.62 -4.25 6.86
CA PHE A 363 7.92 -3.74 5.52
C PHE A 363 6.67 -3.53 4.68
N LEU A 364 5.78 -2.64 5.14
CA LEU A 364 4.69 -2.13 4.31
C LEU A 364 5.27 -1.27 3.16
N LEU A 365 5.39 -1.89 1.99
CA LEU A 365 5.36 -1.19 0.71
C LEU A 365 3.89 -0.86 0.42
N SER A 366 3.52 0.42 0.54
CA SER A 366 2.33 0.95 -0.13
C SER A 366 2.46 0.65 -1.62
N ARG A 367 1.67 -0.28 -2.14
CA ARG A 367 1.55 -0.49 -3.59
C ARG A 367 0.67 0.62 -4.16
N GLU A 368 1.21 1.37 -5.11
CA GLU A 368 0.44 1.66 -6.31
C GLU A 368 0.44 0.37 -7.13
N VAL A 369 -0.73 -0.21 -7.36
CA VAL A 369 -0.89 -1.30 -8.31
C VAL A 369 -0.54 -0.74 -9.69
N GLN A 370 0.48 -1.31 -10.34
CA GLN A 370 0.83 -0.95 -11.70
C GLN A 370 -0.38 -1.16 -12.62
N ASN A 371 -0.72 -0.10 -13.37
CA ASN A 371 -1.72 -0.05 -14.43
C ASN A 371 -1.54 -1.18 -15.47
N ASP A 372 -2.22 -2.29 -15.22
CA ASP A 372 -2.62 -3.27 -16.21
C ASP A 372 -4.10 -3.00 -16.49
N CYS A 373 -4.36 -2.12 -17.45
CA CYS A 373 -5.67 -1.97 -18.08
C CYS A 373 -5.50 -2.40 -19.53
N ASP A 374 -6.36 -3.30 -19.98
CA ASP A 374 -6.32 -3.79 -21.34
C ASP A 374 -6.68 -2.66 -22.35
N PRO A 375 -6.52 -2.88 -23.66
CA PRO A 375 -6.83 -1.88 -24.67
C PRO A 375 -8.30 -1.41 -24.67
N GLY A 376 -9.24 -2.25 -24.23
CA GLY A 376 -10.67 -1.93 -24.12
C GLY A 376 -10.94 -0.95 -22.98
N ASP A 377 -10.32 -1.20 -21.82
CA ASP A 377 -10.41 -0.33 -20.63
C ASP A 377 -9.77 1.04 -20.88
N ARG A 378 -8.62 1.07 -21.57
CA ARG A 378 -7.95 2.33 -21.98
C ARG A 378 -8.81 3.17 -22.92
N ALA A 379 -9.51 2.54 -23.86
CA ALA A 379 -10.44 3.24 -24.75
C ALA A 379 -11.67 3.77 -23.99
N ALA A 380 -12.16 3.03 -22.99
CA ALA A 380 -13.29 3.41 -22.15
C ALA A 380 -12.98 4.61 -21.23
N VAL A 381 -11.80 4.62 -20.58
CA VAL A 381 -11.33 5.76 -19.75
C VAL A 381 -11.19 7.04 -20.58
N THR A 382 -10.71 6.91 -21.82
CA THR A 382 -10.51 8.05 -22.74
C THR A 382 -11.86 8.65 -23.19
N ASN A 383 -12.88 7.81 -23.47
CA ASN A 383 -14.23 8.27 -23.80
C ASN A 383 -14.99 8.84 -22.59
N ALA A 384 -14.78 8.30 -21.39
CA ALA A 384 -15.37 8.81 -20.16
C ALA A 384 -14.92 10.25 -19.85
N THR A 385 -13.66 10.59 -20.17
CA THR A 385 -13.10 11.93 -19.95
C THR A 385 -13.67 12.97 -20.94
N ALA A 386 -14.03 12.55 -22.17
CA ALA A 386 -14.48 13.47 -23.23
C ALA A 386 -15.95 13.92 -23.09
N LEU A 387 -16.83 13.10 -22.51
CA LEU A 387 -18.26 13.44 -22.34
C LEU A 387 -18.55 14.31 -21.10
N GLN A 388 -17.62 14.38 -20.15
CA GLN A 388 -17.78 15.18 -18.92
C GLN A 388 -17.46 16.68 -19.13
N GLY A 389 -16.79 17.05 -20.22
CA GLY A 389 -16.41 18.44 -20.55
C GLY A 389 -17.54 19.33 -21.10
N LYS A 390 -18.75 18.80 -21.32
CA LYS A 390 -19.87 19.54 -21.95
C LYS A 390 -20.87 20.17 -20.98
N PHE A 391 -20.62 20.10 -19.66
CA PHE A 391 -21.51 20.69 -18.66
C PHE A 391 -21.01 22.07 -18.22
N SER A 392 -21.24 23.09 -19.05
CA SER A 392 -21.24 24.49 -18.64
C SER A 392 -22.14 25.29 -19.59
N ALA A 393 -23.33 25.66 -19.14
CA ALA A 393 -24.20 26.66 -19.77
C ALA A 393 -24.06 28.01 -19.01
N PRO A 394 -24.40 29.16 -19.64
CA PRO A 394 -23.43 30.25 -19.80
C PRO A 394 -23.54 31.36 -18.75
N VAL A 395 -22.38 31.85 -18.28
CA VAL A 395 -22.23 33.23 -17.78
C VAL A 395 -20.96 33.83 -18.39
N LEU A 396 -21.08 35.11 -18.78
CA LEU A 396 -20.26 35.84 -19.75
C LEU A 396 -18.77 36.07 -19.38
N GLN A 397 -17.98 36.02 -20.47
CA GLN A 397 -16.80 36.83 -20.85
C GLN A 397 -15.37 36.55 -20.31
N LYS A 398 -14.60 35.95 -21.24
CA LYS A 398 -13.25 36.32 -21.75
C LYS A 398 -11.98 35.71 -21.09
N PRO A 399 -10.87 35.56 -21.85
CA PRO A 399 -10.39 34.25 -22.31
C PRO A 399 -8.98 33.85 -21.79
N LYS A 400 -8.61 32.58 -22.04
CA LYS A 400 -7.31 31.90 -21.81
C LYS A 400 -7.19 31.09 -20.52
N ALA A 401 -7.32 29.77 -20.66
CA ALA A 401 -6.30 28.75 -20.33
C ALA A 401 -7.00 27.39 -20.43
N CYS A 402 -6.50 26.49 -21.28
CA CYS A 402 -7.00 25.13 -21.39
C CYS A 402 -6.71 24.33 -20.10
N PHE A 403 -7.70 24.18 -19.21
CA PHE A 403 -7.84 23.18 -18.12
C PHE A 403 -9.32 23.22 -17.67
N PRO A 404 -10.00 22.12 -17.22
CA PRO A 404 -9.52 21.36 -16.05
C PRO A 404 -9.93 19.86 -15.92
N ASN A 405 -9.15 19.20 -15.05
CA ASN A 405 -9.42 17.96 -14.30
C ASN A 405 -10.91 17.70 -13.97
N THR A 406 -11.43 16.54 -14.40
CA THR A 406 -12.55 15.86 -13.75
C THR A 406 -11.98 14.77 -12.83
N ARG A 407 -12.27 14.87 -11.52
CA ARG A 407 -12.12 13.71 -10.62
C ARG A 407 -13.24 12.73 -10.98
N PRO A 408 -12.99 11.41 -11.06
CA PRO A 408 -14.07 10.43 -11.05
C PRO A 408 -14.95 10.65 -9.81
N ALA A 409 -16.26 10.57 -9.94
CA ALA A 409 -17.14 10.54 -8.79
C ALA A 409 -16.83 9.29 -7.94
N ASP A 410 -16.57 9.47 -6.65
CA ASP A 410 -16.27 8.43 -5.67
C ASP A 410 -17.51 7.52 -5.49
N ILE A 411 -17.54 6.40 -6.24
CA ILE A 411 -18.62 5.40 -6.25
C ILE A 411 -18.86 4.87 -4.82
N ALA A 412 -17.80 4.64 -4.05
CA ALA A 412 -17.88 4.18 -2.67
C ALA A 412 -18.62 5.19 -1.77
N ALA A 413 -18.36 6.49 -1.91
CA ALA A 413 -19.09 7.53 -1.19
C ALA A 413 -20.58 7.57 -1.54
N TYR A 414 -20.93 7.28 -2.79
CA TYR A 414 -22.33 7.20 -3.22
C TYR A 414 -23.04 5.98 -2.63
N ILE A 415 -22.46 4.78 -2.75
CA ILE A 415 -23.03 3.54 -2.18
C ILE A 415 -23.25 3.72 -0.68
N ARG A 416 -22.28 4.31 0.04
CA ARG A 416 -22.44 4.64 1.47
C ARG A 416 -23.65 5.53 1.73
N ASN A 417 -23.86 6.58 0.93
CA ASN A 417 -25.01 7.46 1.10
C ASN A 417 -26.34 6.75 0.83
N VAL A 418 -26.38 5.81 -0.12
CA VAL A 418 -27.56 4.97 -0.35
C VAL A 418 -27.80 4.04 0.83
N CYS A 419 -26.76 3.36 1.32
CA CYS A 419 -26.86 2.44 2.45
C CYS A 419 -27.27 3.13 3.74
N ALA A 420 -26.73 4.33 4.03
CA ALA A 420 -27.16 5.14 5.17
C ALA A 420 -28.63 5.59 5.04
N LYS A 421 -29.09 5.91 3.83
CA LYS A 421 -30.50 6.28 3.58
C LYS A 421 -31.46 5.09 3.68
N LYS A 422 -30.99 3.89 3.34
CA LYS A 422 -31.80 2.68 3.24
C LYS A 422 -31.65 1.73 4.43
N ASN A 423 -30.76 2.06 5.36
CA ASN A 423 -30.42 1.22 6.50
C ASN A 423 -30.03 -0.20 6.07
N CYS A 424 -29.11 -0.30 5.10
CA CYS A 424 -28.66 -1.58 4.56
C CYS A 424 -27.91 -2.39 5.62
N SER A 425 -28.21 -3.69 5.70
CA SER A 425 -27.54 -4.63 6.62
C SER A 425 -26.22 -5.18 6.08
N ALA A 426 -26.03 -5.16 4.75
CA ALA A 426 -24.83 -5.67 4.10
C ALA A 426 -24.68 -5.05 2.69
N PHE A 427 -23.46 -5.13 2.14
CA PHE A 427 -23.20 -4.87 0.73
C PHE A 427 -22.72 -6.15 0.06
N VAL A 428 -23.42 -6.55 -1.00
CA VAL A 428 -23.10 -7.74 -1.80
C VAL A 428 -22.61 -7.28 -3.17
N SER A 429 -21.45 -7.77 -3.59
CA SER A 429 -20.86 -7.43 -4.87
C SER A 429 -20.60 -8.70 -5.69
N VAL A 430 -21.12 -8.66 -6.91
CA VAL A 430 -20.94 -9.70 -7.93
C VAL A 430 -20.01 -9.27 -9.06
N GLY A 431 -19.46 -8.05 -8.94
CA GLY A 431 -18.76 -7.23 -9.94
C GLY A 431 -17.47 -7.81 -10.49
N ASP A 432 -16.88 -7.11 -11.45
CA ASP A 432 -15.43 -7.18 -11.70
C ASP A 432 -14.63 -6.91 -10.42
N ASN A 433 -13.36 -7.34 -10.40
CA ASN A 433 -12.45 -7.05 -9.30
C ASN A 433 -12.26 -5.53 -9.13
N PHE A 434 -11.88 -5.10 -7.93
CA PHE A 434 -11.84 -3.69 -7.58
C PHE A 434 -10.74 -2.92 -8.34
N TYR A 435 -11.09 -1.80 -8.99
CA TYR A 435 -10.19 -0.94 -9.78
C TYR A 435 -10.06 0.47 -9.19
N ASP A 436 -8.91 1.13 -9.40
CA ASP A 436 -8.70 2.56 -9.09
C ASP A 436 -9.54 3.51 -9.98
N SER A 437 -9.98 3.06 -11.15
CA SER A 437 -10.91 3.77 -12.07
C SER A 437 -12.37 3.30 -11.97
N GLY A 438 -12.61 2.32 -11.08
CA GLY A 438 -13.88 1.69 -10.70
C GLY A 438 -14.07 1.88 -9.20
N VAL A 439 -14.51 0.86 -8.43
CA VAL A 439 -14.74 1.06 -6.98
C VAL A 439 -13.43 1.36 -6.23
N ASP A 440 -13.10 2.65 -6.18
CA ASP A 440 -11.97 3.28 -5.50
C ASP A 440 -12.07 3.04 -3.99
N PHE A 441 -11.17 2.18 -3.51
CA PHE A 441 -11.01 1.89 -2.09
C PHE A 441 -9.56 2.10 -1.66
N THR A 442 -9.07 3.32 -1.81
CA THR A 442 -8.07 3.85 -0.88
C THR A 442 -8.45 3.53 0.57
N THR A 443 -7.52 3.58 1.53
CA THR A 443 -7.82 3.42 2.98
C THR A 443 -9.04 4.25 3.40
N GLY A 444 -9.25 5.41 2.76
CA GLY A 444 -10.42 6.27 2.94
C GLY A 444 -11.76 5.69 2.44
N GLY A 445 -11.80 4.84 1.42
CA GLY A 445 -13.00 4.17 0.94
C GLY A 445 -13.40 2.95 1.79
N ILE A 446 -12.42 2.16 2.24
CA ILE A 446 -12.64 1.04 3.17
C ILE A 446 -13.16 1.57 4.51
N LEU A 447 -12.51 2.59 5.08
CA LEU A 447 -12.94 3.23 6.34
C LEU A 447 -14.37 3.80 6.33
N ARG A 448 -14.96 4.05 5.17
CA ARG A 448 -16.25 4.76 5.03
C ARG A 448 -17.49 3.89 5.13
N PHE A 449 -17.37 2.58 4.99
CA PHE A 449 -18.50 1.65 5.08
C PHE A 449 -18.38 0.88 6.39
N GLN A 450 -19.39 0.92 7.25
CA GLN A 450 -19.30 0.29 8.58
C GLN A 450 -19.68 -1.20 8.56
N GLU A 451 -20.37 -1.65 7.52
CA GLU A 451 -20.88 -3.01 7.37
C GLU A 451 -19.97 -3.90 6.52
N ALA A 452 -20.13 -5.23 6.64
CA ALA A 452 -19.37 -6.23 5.89
C ALA A 452 -19.69 -6.24 4.39
N TRP A 453 -18.66 -6.54 3.58
CA TRP A 453 -18.69 -6.59 2.12
C TRP A 453 -18.48 -8.03 1.67
N HIS A 454 -19.51 -8.58 1.04
CA HIS A 454 -19.51 -9.96 0.56
C HIS A 454 -19.23 -9.99 -0.93
N GLN A 455 -18.03 -10.41 -1.32
CA GLN A 455 -17.52 -10.33 -2.68
C GLN A 455 -17.39 -11.71 -3.32
N CYS A 456 -17.69 -11.81 -4.62
CA CYS A 456 -17.23 -12.93 -5.45
C CYS A 456 -16.02 -12.53 -6.28
N LEU A 457 -15.17 -13.49 -6.65
CA LEU A 457 -14.10 -13.20 -7.62
C LEU A 457 -14.74 -12.79 -8.96
N GLY A 458 -14.29 -11.67 -9.51
CA GLY A 458 -14.61 -11.23 -10.87
C GLY A 458 -13.81 -12.01 -11.92
N ASN A 459 -13.80 -11.53 -13.17
CA ASN A 459 -13.12 -12.15 -14.32
C ASN A 459 -11.57 -12.17 -14.29
N HIS A 460 -10.94 -11.91 -13.13
CA HIS A 460 -9.48 -11.90 -12.92
C HIS A 460 -8.67 -10.93 -13.81
N ASP A 461 -9.27 -9.81 -14.27
CA ASP A 461 -8.60 -8.84 -15.16
C ASP A 461 -7.30 -8.24 -14.60
N VAL A 462 -7.28 -7.85 -13.31
CA VAL A 462 -6.21 -7.03 -12.71
C VAL A 462 -5.05 -7.85 -12.16
N ILE A 463 -5.32 -9.00 -11.55
CA ILE A 463 -4.29 -9.87 -10.96
C ILE A 463 -4.47 -11.28 -11.48
N LYS A 464 -3.72 -11.60 -12.54
CA LYS A 464 -3.82 -12.89 -13.22
C LYS A 464 -3.27 -14.02 -12.36
N GLY A 465 -4.09 -15.05 -12.19
CA GLY A 465 -3.69 -16.33 -11.61
C GLY A 465 -3.70 -16.37 -10.08
N GLN A 466 -2.95 -17.33 -9.51
CA GLN A 466 -3.04 -17.67 -8.08
C GLN A 466 -2.80 -16.48 -7.14
N SER A 467 -1.94 -15.53 -7.53
CA SER A 467 -1.64 -14.36 -6.70
C SER A 467 -2.83 -13.40 -6.54
N GLY A 468 -3.72 -13.30 -7.53
CA GLY A 468 -4.92 -12.47 -7.43
C GLY A 468 -5.93 -13.08 -6.48
N VAL A 469 -6.15 -14.38 -6.65
CA VAL A 469 -7.00 -15.19 -5.79
C VAL A 469 -6.52 -15.14 -4.34
N ASP A 470 -5.22 -15.34 -4.10
CA ASP A 470 -4.65 -15.31 -2.75
C ASP A 470 -4.73 -13.92 -2.12
N PHE A 471 -4.56 -12.85 -2.90
CA PHE A 471 -4.73 -11.50 -2.39
C PHE A 471 -6.16 -11.28 -1.87
N GLU A 472 -7.17 -11.61 -2.66
CA GLU A 472 -8.56 -11.34 -2.28
C GLU A 472 -9.06 -12.29 -1.18
N THR A 473 -8.69 -13.57 -1.23
CA THR A 473 -9.23 -14.59 -0.33
C THR A 473 -8.45 -14.75 0.98
N LYS A 474 -7.17 -14.35 1.02
CA LYS A 474 -6.29 -14.57 2.19
C LYS A 474 -5.73 -13.28 2.77
N VAL A 475 -5.48 -12.27 1.93
CA VAL A 475 -4.76 -11.07 2.34
C VAL A 475 -5.73 -9.93 2.66
N ALA A 476 -6.67 -9.61 1.77
CA ALA A 476 -7.64 -8.52 1.98
C ALA A 476 -8.43 -8.63 3.30
N PRO A 477 -8.91 -9.82 3.74
CA PRO A 477 -9.59 -9.98 5.03
C PRO A 477 -8.70 -9.70 6.25
N LEU A 478 -7.37 -9.80 6.12
CA LEU A 478 -6.41 -9.47 7.18
C LEU A 478 -6.16 -7.96 7.28
N TYR A 479 -6.23 -7.25 6.15
CA TYR A 479 -6.12 -5.80 6.12
C TYR A 479 -7.34 -5.13 6.74
N ASP A 480 -8.54 -5.67 6.52
CA ASP A 480 -9.76 -5.12 7.08
C ASP A 480 -10.87 -6.16 7.22
N SER A 481 -11.37 -6.34 8.44
CA SER A 481 -12.41 -7.33 8.78
C SER A 481 -13.74 -7.14 8.03
N ARG A 482 -13.98 -5.98 7.40
CA ARG A 482 -15.17 -5.76 6.56
C ARG A 482 -15.07 -6.48 5.22
N TRP A 483 -13.87 -6.85 4.77
CA TRP A 483 -13.69 -7.67 3.58
C TRP A 483 -14.01 -9.12 3.91
N TYR A 484 -15.20 -9.57 3.53
CA TYR A 484 -15.65 -10.91 3.82
C TYR A 484 -15.52 -11.80 2.58
N PHE A 485 -14.51 -12.67 2.59
CA PHE A 485 -14.26 -13.74 1.61
C PHE A 485 -14.33 -15.13 2.27
N GLY A 486 -15.26 -15.29 3.23
CA GLY A 486 -15.30 -16.45 4.09
C GLY A 486 -14.09 -16.55 5.02
N THR A 487 -13.97 -17.67 5.73
CA THR A 487 -12.90 -17.93 6.72
C THR A 487 -11.96 -19.06 6.28
N THR A 488 -12.17 -19.63 5.10
CA THR A 488 -11.47 -20.84 4.62
C THR A 488 -10.33 -20.53 3.66
N GLY A 489 -10.13 -19.26 3.26
CA GLY A 489 -9.11 -18.87 2.28
C GLY A 489 -9.31 -19.50 0.90
N GLN A 490 -10.57 -19.81 0.55
CA GLN A 490 -10.96 -20.43 -0.70
C GLN A 490 -11.72 -19.43 -1.60
N PRO A 491 -11.66 -19.60 -2.93
CA PRO A 491 -12.35 -18.74 -3.89
C PRO A 491 -13.88 -18.96 -3.94
N PHE A 492 -14.40 -19.89 -3.13
CA PHE A 492 -15.81 -20.18 -2.96
C PHE A 492 -16.11 -20.36 -1.47
N TYR A 493 -17.24 -19.83 -1.01
CA TYR A 493 -17.62 -19.83 0.40
C TYR A 493 -19.13 -19.58 0.55
N THR A 494 -19.64 -19.78 1.76
CA THR A 494 -21.06 -19.53 2.08
C THR A 494 -21.18 -18.54 3.23
N TYR A 495 -22.27 -17.79 3.26
CA TYR A 495 -22.64 -16.93 4.38
C TYR A 495 -24.16 -16.78 4.47
N ASP A 496 -24.64 -16.45 5.66
CA ASP A 496 -26.05 -16.20 5.91
C ASP A 496 -26.26 -14.72 6.27
N LEU A 497 -27.33 -14.14 5.71
CA LEU A 497 -27.83 -12.82 6.09
C LEU A 497 -29.19 -12.96 6.77
N HIS A 498 -29.37 -12.18 7.83
CA HIS A 498 -30.60 -12.13 8.61
C HIS A 498 -31.19 -10.72 8.55
N GLY A 499 -32.37 -10.61 7.95
CA GLY A 499 -33.20 -9.42 8.01
C GLY A 499 -34.08 -9.39 9.26
N ALA A 500 -34.97 -8.41 9.33
CA ALA A 500 -35.95 -8.30 10.42
C ALA A 500 -36.92 -9.49 10.44
N ASP A 501 -37.30 -10.01 9.27
CA ASP A 501 -38.31 -11.03 9.07
C ASP A 501 -37.94 -12.07 8.00
N TRP A 502 -36.71 -12.03 7.48
CA TRP A 502 -36.23 -12.93 6.43
C TRP A 502 -34.83 -13.48 6.71
N THR A 503 -34.50 -14.60 6.10
CA THR A 503 -33.16 -15.20 6.14
C THR A 503 -32.73 -15.62 4.75
N ALA A 504 -31.46 -15.41 4.42
CA ALA A 504 -30.92 -15.76 3.11
C ALA A 504 -29.55 -16.42 3.25
N THR A 505 -29.38 -17.56 2.59
CA THR A 505 -28.07 -18.19 2.41
C THR A 505 -27.51 -17.80 1.05
N PHE A 506 -26.28 -17.30 1.05
CA PHE A 506 -25.53 -17.01 -0.16
C PHE A 506 -24.40 -18.02 -0.31
N ALA A 507 -24.34 -18.66 -1.48
CA ALA A 507 -23.21 -19.49 -1.90
C ALA A 507 -22.44 -18.75 -2.99
N VAL A 508 -21.19 -18.43 -2.71
CA VAL A 508 -20.28 -17.71 -3.60
C VAL A 508 -19.39 -18.72 -4.31
N VAL A 509 -19.24 -18.56 -5.63
CA VAL A 509 -18.41 -19.44 -6.47
C VAL A 509 -17.53 -18.60 -7.40
N ASP A 510 -16.37 -19.15 -7.75
CA ASP A 510 -15.51 -18.61 -8.80
C ASP A 510 -15.96 -19.19 -10.14
N SER A 511 -16.71 -18.37 -10.88
CA SER A 511 -17.26 -18.75 -12.19
C SER A 511 -16.23 -18.88 -13.29
N ASP A 512 -15.02 -18.33 -13.14
CA ASP A 512 -13.96 -18.45 -14.15
C ASP A 512 -13.51 -19.89 -14.36
N CYS A 513 -13.66 -20.72 -13.33
CA CYS A 513 -13.40 -22.15 -13.38
C CYS A 513 -14.28 -22.88 -14.40
N PHE A 514 -15.38 -22.30 -14.85
CA PHE A 514 -16.31 -22.95 -15.77
C PHE A 514 -16.07 -22.55 -17.22
N ILE A 515 -15.39 -21.43 -17.47
CA ILE A 515 -15.35 -20.80 -18.80
C ILE A 515 -14.42 -21.54 -19.75
N GLU A 516 -14.99 -22.18 -20.77
CA GLU A 516 -14.25 -22.98 -21.76
C GLU A 516 -13.36 -22.07 -22.63
N ALA A 517 -13.80 -20.84 -22.89
CA ALA A 517 -13.01 -19.87 -23.64
C ALA A 517 -11.69 -19.52 -22.92
N HIS A 518 -11.65 -19.55 -21.58
CA HIS A 518 -10.45 -19.27 -20.79
C HIS A 518 -9.39 -20.36 -20.91
N GLN A 519 -9.76 -21.56 -21.36
CA GLN A 519 -8.84 -22.69 -21.50
C GLN A 519 -8.06 -22.68 -22.82
N ARG A 520 -8.45 -21.82 -23.78
CA ARG A 520 -7.77 -21.70 -25.07
C ARG A 520 -6.38 -21.07 -24.88
N SER A 521 -5.38 -21.58 -25.61
CA SER A 521 -4.01 -21.02 -25.59
C SER A 521 -3.91 -19.56 -26.03
N THR A 522 -4.93 -19.05 -26.73
CA THR A 522 -5.03 -17.67 -27.18
C THR A 522 -5.73 -16.76 -26.16
N SER A 523 -6.28 -17.31 -25.07
CA SER A 523 -7.02 -16.52 -24.10
C SER A 523 -6.06 -15.74 -23.19
N VAL A 524 -6.35 -14.45 -23.00
CA VAL A 524 -5.61 -13.59 -22.06
C VAL A 524 -5.83 -13.98 -20.59
N TYR A 525 -6.84 -14.81 -20.35
CA TYR A 525 -7.21 -15.35 -19.04
C TYR A 525 -6.54 -16.70 -18.76
N GLN A 526 -5.99 -17.38 -19.77
CA GLN A 526 -5.37 -18.69 -19.57
C GLN A 526 -4.10 -18.57 -18.72
N ASN A 527 -4.14 -19.18 -17.54
CA ASN A 527 -3.02 -19.27 -16.60
C ASN A 527 -3.11 -20.57 -15.76
N GLU A 528 -2.07 -20.88 -14.99
CA GLU A 528 -2.00 -22.11 -14.19
C GLU A 528 -3.16 -22.26 -13.18
N TYR A 529 -3.63 -21.16 -12.59
CA TYR A 529 -4.79 -21.19 -11.71
C TYR A 529 -6.07 -21.54 -12.50
N THR A 530 -6.35 -20.83 -13.60
CA THR A 530 -7.56 -21.08 -14.42
C THR A 530 -7.62 -22.50 -14.99
N LYS A 531 -6.46 -23.10 -15.33
CA LYS A 531 -6.39 -24.51 -15.73
C LYS A 531 -6.72 -25.46 -14.59
N LYS A 532 -6.09 -25.24 -13.42
CA LYS A 532 -6.28 -26.09 -12.24
C LYS A 532 -7.72 -26.01 -11.74
N CYS A 533 -8.23 -24.80 -11.55
CA CYS A 533 -9.58 -24.60 -11.04
C CYS A 533 -10.64 -25.12 -12.03
N HIS A 534 -10.38 -25.05 -13.34
CA HIS A 534 -11.26 -25.66 -14.34
C HIS A 534 -11.27 -27.18 -14.26
N ALA A 535 -10.11 -27.82 -14.07
CA ALA A 535 -10.04 -29.26 -13.81
C ALA A 535 -10.80 -29.67 -12.53
N GLU A 536 -10.84 -28.78 -11.54
CA GLU A 536 -11.46 -29.01 -10.23
C GLU A 536 -12.89 -28.45 -10.11
N ARG A 537 -13.50 -27.93 -11.18
CA ARG A 537 -14.79 -27.19 -11.15
C ARG A 537 -15.96 -27.98 -10.55
N ALA A 538 -15.92 -29.31 -10.65
CA ALA A 538 -16.92 -30.19 -10.02
C ALA A 538 -16.99 -30.01 -8.50
N THR A 539 -15.87 -29.66 -7.87
CA THR A 539 -15.79 -29.36 -6.43
C THR A 539 -16.69 -28.19 -6.04
N GLN A 540 -16.76 -27.15 -6.88
CA GLN A 540 -17.63 -26.00 -6.62
C GLN A 540 -19.11 -26.32 -6.81
N VAL A 541 -19.44 -27.19 -7.76
CA VAL A 541 -20.81 -27.69 -7.94
C VAL A 541 -21.26 -28.51 -6.73
N GLU A 542 -20.40 -29.40 -6.24
CA GLU A 542 -20.68 -30.19 -5.03
C GLU A 542 -20.80 -29.31 -3.79
N PHE A 543 -19.94 -28.29 -3.67
CA PHE A 543 -20.02 -27.28 -2.61
C PHE A 543 -21.37 -26.55 -2.63
N LEU A 544 -21.80 -26.07 -3.80
CA LEU A 544 -23.08 -25.39 -3.95
C LEU A 544 -24.26 -26.30 -3.57
N GLU A 545 -24.28 -27.53 -4.07
CA GLU A 545 -25.32 -28.53 -3.77
C GLU A 545 -25.40 -28.81 -2.27
N LYS A 546 -24.26 -29.02 -1.61
CA LYS A 546 -24.22 -29.24 -0.15
C LYS A 546 -24.70 -28.02 0.62
N SER A 547 -24.29 -26.82 0.22
CA SER A 547 -24.66 -25.57 0.88
C SER A 547 -26.16 -25.32 0.79
N PHE A 548 -26.75 -25.51 -0.40
CA PHE A 548 -28.19 -25.32 -0.61
C PHE A 548 -29.02 -26.40 0.08
N ALA A 549 -28.59 -27.66 0.05
CA ALA A 549 -29.27 -28.75 0.75
C ALA A 549 -29.23 -28.60 2.28
N ALA A 550 -28.15 -28.06 2.84
CA ALA A 550 -28.01 -27.83 4.28
C ALA A 550 -28.77 -26.59 4.78
N SER A 551 -29.03 -25.62 3.89
CA SER A 551 -29.64 -24.35 4.25
C SER A 551 -31.13 -24.47 4.57
N LYS A 552 -31.50 -23.96 5.75
CA LYS A 552 -32.89 -23.75 6.19
C LYS A 552 -33.39 -22.34 5.91
N ALA A 553 -32.59 -21.50 5.25
CA ALA A 553 -32.97 -20.13 4.95
C ALA A 553 -34.13 -20.09 3.95
N GLU A 554 -34.96 -19.05 4.09
CA GLU A 554 -36.08 -18.78 3.19
C GLU A 554 -35.58 -18.54 1.76
N TRP A 555 -34.50 -17.77 1.62
CA TRP A 555 -33.89 -17.45 0.34
C TRP A 555 -32.54 -18.15 0.18
N LYS A 556 -32.23 -18.59 -1.04
CA LYS A 556 -30.94 -19.18 -1.42
C LYS A 556 -30.41 -18.49 -2.66
N PHE A 557 -29.26 -17.86 -2.56
CA PHE A 557 -28.64 -17.10 -3.64
C PHE A 557 -27.34 -17.76 -4.08
N LEU A 558 -27.21 -18.02 -5.39
CA LEU A 558 -25.94 -18.29 -6.02
C LEU A 558 -25.34 -16.95 -6.45
N GLN A 559 -24.17 -16.62 -5.90
CA GLN A 559 -23.42 -15.40 -6.20
C GLN A 559 -22.22 -15.74 -7.08
N LEU A 560 -22.20 -15.22 -8.31
CA LEU A 560 -21.08 -15.43 -9.26
C LEU A 560 -20.87 -14.22 -10.17
N HIS A 561 -19.75 -14.17 -10.90
CA HIS A 561 -19.49 -13.08 -11.83
C HIS A 561 -20.17 -13.31 -13.19
N HIS A 562 -19.90 -14.45 -13.84
CA HIS A 562 -20.31 -14.74 -15.22
C HIS A 562 -21.83 -14.92 -15.37
N ARG A 563 -22.33 -14.61 -16.57
CA ARG A 563 -23.77 -14.65 -16.89
C ARG A 563 -24.26 -16.03 -17.32
N TYR A 564 -25.55 -16.32 -17.11
CA TYR A 564 -26.26 -17.44 -17.74
C TYR A 564 -27.44 -16.93 -18.56
N MET A 565 -28.36 -16.21 -17.91
CA MET A 565 -29.40 -15.39 -18.53
C MET A 565 -28.96 -13.92 -18.50
N SER A 566 -28.94 -13.24 -19.65
CA SER A 566 -28.30 -11.93 -19.79
C SER A 566 -28.98 -11.01 -20.79
N ALA A 567 -28.73 -9.70 -20.65
CA ALA A 567 -29.15 -8.67 -21.59
C ALA A 567 -28.26 -8.55 -22.85
N SER A 568 -27.17 -9.33 -22.92
CA SER A 568 -26.23 -9.41 -24.04
C SER A 568 -26.24 -10.83 -24.66
N ALA A 569 -25.29 -11.71 -24.32
CA ALA A 569 -25.18 -13.07 -24.83
C ALA A 569 -25.15 -14.08 -23.67
N ASN A 570 -26.00 -15.10 -23.71
CA ASN A 570 -26.00 -16.14 -22.69
C ASN A 570 -24.68 -16.93 -22.70
N ASN A 571 -24.17 -17.28 -21.52
CA ASN A 571 -23.02 -18.18 -21.37
C ASN A 571 -23.50 -19.47 -20.69
N THR A 572 -23.46 -20.56 -21.44
CA THR A 572 -23.94 -21.88 -21.00
C THR A 572 -22.92 -22.66 -20.19
N ASP A 573 -21.67 -22.21 -20.09
CA ASP A 573 -20.59 -22.92 -19.42
C ASP A 573 -20.87 -23.09 -17.92
N VAL A 574 -21.61 -22.14 -17.32
CA VAL A 574 -22.03 -22.19 -15.90
C VAL A 574 -23.30 -23.02 -15.66
N ALA A 575 -23.88 -23.67 -16.68
CA ALA A 575 -25.11 -24.47 -16.56
C ALA A 575 -25.10 -25.51 -15.41
N PRO A 576 -23.97 -26.19 -15.08
CA PRO A 576 -23.94 -27.11 -13.95
C PRO A 576 -24.30 -26.46 -12.60
N LEU A 577 -23.93 -25.18 -12.40
CA LEU A 577 -24.30 -24.42 -11.20
C LEU A 577 -25.79 -24.06 -11.23
N ILE A 578 -26.31 -23.68 -12.39
CA ILE A 578 -27.71 -23.28 -12.56
C ILE A 578 -28.66 -24.45 -12.30
N ALA A 579 -28.30 -25.66 -12.74
CA ALA A 579 -29.08 -26.86 -12.47
C ALA A 579 -29.27 -27.11 -10.95
N VAL A 580 -28.25 -26.81 -10.14
CA VAL A 580 -28.36 -26.88 -8.68
C VAL A 580 -29.30 -25.81 -8.14
N VAL A 581 -29.21 -24.58 -8.65
CA VAL A 581 -30.11 -23.48 -8.24
C VAL A 581 -31.56 -23.82 -8.56
N GLU A 582 -31.84 -24.30 -9.77
CA GLU A 582 -33.19 -24.72 -10.21
C GLU A 582 -33.75 -25.83 -9.31
N LYS A 583 -32.94 -26.85 -9.01
CA LYS A 583 -33.32 -27.98 -8.15
C LYS A 583 -33.74 -27.55 -6.75
N HIS A 584 -33.09 -26.53 -6.20
CA HIS A 584 -33.32 -26.04 -4.83
C HIS A 584 -34.21 -24.79 -4.76
N GLY A 585 -34.80 -24.37 -5.89
CA GLY A 585 -35.65 -23.17 -5.95
C GLY A 585 -34.92 -21.88 -5.57
N GLY A 586 -33.63 -21.78 -5.90
CA GLY A 586 -32.79 -20.64 -5.56
C GLY A 586 -32.89 -19.48 -6.56
N VAL A 587 -32.03 -18.48 -6.34
CA VAL A 587 -31.91 -17.27 -7.16
C VAL A 587 -30.45 -17.10 -7.59
N VAL A 588 -30.22 -16.65 -8.81
CA VAL A 588 -28.89 -16.36 -9.34
C VAL A 588 -28.63 -14.86 -9.29
N LEU A 589 -27.48 -14.46 -8.76
CA LEU A 589 -27.01 -13.07 -8.73
C LEU A 589 -25.66 -12.97 -9.47
N ASN A 590 -25.56 -12.11 -10.47
CA ASN A 590 -24.34 -11.96 -11.29
C ASN A 590 -24.10 -10.54 -11.85
N SER A 591 -22.91 -10.23 -12.40
CA SER A 591 -22.57 -8.85 -12.83
C SER A 591 -21.94 -8.65 -14.21
N HIS A 592 -21.68 -9.70 -14.98
CA HIS A 592 -20.87 -9.58 -16.21
C HIS A 592 -21.41 -8.64 -17.31
N ASP A 593 -22.70 -8.26 -17.27
CA ASP A 593 -23.19 -7.17 -18.11
C ASP A 593 -23.43 -5.94 -17.24
N HIS A 594 -22.93 -4.79 -17.69
CA HIS A 594 -22.95 -3.54 -16.92
C HIS A 594 -24.35 -2.87 -16.91
N CYS A 595 -25.39 -3.62 -16.56
CA CYS A 595 -26.73 -3.12 -16.27
C CYS A 595 -27.40 -3.86 -15.11
N PHE A 596 -28.58 -3.37 -14.74
CA PHE A 596 -29.41 -3.97 -13.71
C PHE A 596 -30.67 -4.54 -14.36
N ALA A 597 -30.85 -5.85 -14.29
CA ALA A 597 -31.98 -6.53 -14.90
C ALA A 597 -32.43 -7.72 -14.06
N HIS A 598 -33.71 -8.08 -14.21
CA HIS A 598 -34.27 -9.29 -13.63
C HIS A 598 -34.84 -10.14 -14.76
N PHE A 599 -34.32 -11.36 -14.87
CA PHE A 599 -34.84 -12.37 -15.79
C PHE A 599 -35.48 -13.50 -14.98
N TYR A 600 -36.52 -14.07 -15.56
CA TYR A 600 -37.18 -15.25 -15.00
C TYR A 600 -37.24 -16.32 -16.08
N ASN A 601 -36.64 -17.47 -15.80
CA ASN A 601 -36.59 -18.61 -16.72
C ASN A 601 -36.57 -19.90 -15.92
N ASN A 602 -37.25 -20.94 -16.41
CA ASN A 602 -37.32 -22.27 -15.79
C ASN A 602 -37.61 -22.23 -14.28
N ASN A 603 -38.62 -21.43 -13.89
CA ASN A 603 -38.99 -21.20 -12.50
C ASN A 603 -37.88 -20.65 -11.58
N THR A 604 -36.84 -20.03 -12.17
CA THR A 604 -35.68 -19.50 -11.47
C THR A 604 -35.49 -18.02 -11.78
N ASN A 605 -35.13 -17.26 -10.75
CA ASN A 605 -34.87 -15.82 -10.86
C ASN A 605 -33.38 -15.58 -11.11
N PHE A 606 -33.08 -14.68 -12.04
CA PHE A 606 -31.73 -14.22 -12.36
C PHE A 606 -31.69 -12.71 -12.20
N ILE A 607 -30.90 -12.25 -11.24
CA ILE A 607 -30.70 -10.83 -10.93
C ILE A 607 -29.32 -10.45 -11.45
N LEU A 608 -29.31 -9.60 -12.47
CA LEU A 608 -28.10 -8.97 -12.98
C LEU A 608 -27.86 -7.65 -12.23
N ALA A 609 -26.67 -7.48 -11.67
CA ALA A 609 -26.30 -6.36 -10.81
C ALA A 609 -24.99 -5.66 -11.24
N GLY A 610 -24.85 -5.33 -12.53
CA GLY A 610 -23.70 -4.61 -13.09
C GLY A 610 -23.86 -3.07 -13.21
N GLY A 611 -24.92 -2.49 -12.64
CA GLY A 611 -25.32 -1.09 -12.88
C GLY A 611 -24.54 0.01 -12.13
N VAL A 612 -23.36 -0.29 -11.58
CA VAL A 612 -22.55 0.70 -10.84
C VAL A 612 -21.43 1.31 -11.71
N GLY A 613 -21.19 0.75 -12.90
CA GLY A 613 -20.25 1.27 -13.91
C GLY A 613 -20.92 2.08 -15.04
N TYR A 614 -20.12 2.68 -15.93
CA TYR A 614 -20.63 3.42 -17.09
C TYR A 614 -21.26 2.47 -18.14
N PRO A 615 -22.41 2.82 -18.73
CA PRO A 615 -23.09 2.01 -19.74
C PRO A 615 -22.34 2.15 -21.07
N GLN A 616 -22.10 1.03 -21.77
CA GLN A 616 -21.58 1.08 -23.15
C GLN A 616 -22.73 0.97 -24.15
N VAL A 617 -22.53 1.55 -25.33
CA VAL A 617 -23.42 1.34 -26.48
C VAL A 617 -23.33 -0.13 -26.88
N GLY A 618 -24.38 -0.92 -26.65
CA GLY A 618 -24.29 -2.38 -26.79
C GLY A 618 -24.77 -3.14 -25.55
N TYR A 619 -24.53 -2.55 -24.36
CA TYR A 619 -24.98 -3.14 -23.11
C TYR A 619 -26.49 -2.98 -23.01
N CYS A 620 -27.16 -4.12 -22.96
CA CYS A 620 -28.58 -4.28 -22.67
C CYS A 620 -29.49 -4.01 -23.88
N ASN A 621 -28.97 -4.22 -25.09
CA ASN A 621 -29.69 -4.02 -26.34
C ASN A 621 -30.77 -5.08 -26.67
N ASN A 622 -30.93 -6.15 -25.88
CA ASN A 622 -31.86 -7.25 -26.18
C ASN A 622 -33.19 -7.18 -25.41
N GLY A 623 -33.93 -6.08 -25.59
CA GLY A 623 -35.38 -6.07 -25.42
C GLY A 623 -35.92 -6.08 -23.98
N VAL A 624 -35.17 -5.59 -23.01
CA VAL A 624 -35.67 -5.41 -21.64
C VAL A 624 -36.43 -4.07 -21.55
N PRO A 625 -37.76 -4.07 -21.29
CA PRO A 625 -38.51 -2.83 -21.09
C PRO A 625 -38.10 -2.16 -19.78
N LEU A 626 -37.96 -0.83 -19.77
CA LEU A 626 -37.63 -0.04 -18.58
C LEU A 626 -38.58 -0.35 -17.41
N GLY A 627 -38.09 -1.11 -16.41
CA GLY A 627 -38.85 -1.50 -15.23
C GLY A 627 -38.81 -0.45 -14.10
N PRO A 628 -39.81 -0.42 -13.20
CA PRO A 628 -39.87 0.53 -12.08
C PRO A 628 -38.79 0.29 -10.99
N TYR A 629 -38.02 -0.80 -11.08
CA TYR A 629 -36.98 -1.16 -10.11
C TYR A 629 -35.69 -0.32 -10.24
N THR A 630 -35.46 0.33 -11.37
CA THR A 630 -34.25 1.13 -11.66
C THR A 630 -34.28 2.55 -11.08
N LYS A 631 -35.28 2.88 -10.24
CA LYS A 631 -35.53 4.27 -9.83
C LYS A 631 -34.51 4.83 -8.81
N TRP A 632 -33.64 3.99 -8.22
CA TRP A 632 -32.82 4.39 -7.07
C TRP A 632 -31.39 3.82 -7.00
N LEU A 633 -30.89 3.21 -8.08
CA LEU A 633 -29.49 2.75 -8.16
C LEU A 633 -28.74 3.61 -9.18
N GLY A 634 -27.84 4.48 -8.69
CA GLY A 634 -26.66 5.03 -9.37
C GLY A 634 -26.77 5.74 -10.74
N ALA A 635 -27.81 5.54 -11.50
CA ALA A 635 -27.99 6.02 -12.86
C ALA A 635 -29.13 7.04 -12.88
N ASN A 636 -28.84 8.26 -13.33
CA ASN A 636 -29.93 9.10 -13.80
C ASN A 636 -30.45 8.52 -15.12
N SER A 637 -31.65 8.95 -15.55
CA SER A 637 -32.30 8.49 -16.78
C SER A 637 -31.48 8.71 -18.08
N GLN A 638 -30.27 9.27 -17.99
CA GLN A 638 -29.35 9.53 -19.09
C GLN A 638 -27.95 8.90 -18.91
N SER A 639 -27.62 8.24 -17.79
CA SER A 639 -26.22 7.86 -17.47
C SER A 639 -25.94 6.39 -17.13
N ALA A 640 -26.94 5.52 -17.02
CA ALA A 640 -26.83 4.05 -17.09
C ALA A 640 -28.22 3.45 -16.85
N ALA A 641 -29.16 3.87 -17.67
CA ALA A 641 -30.43 3.19 -17.85
C ALA A 641 -30.67 3.07 -19.35
N ASN A 642 -29.70 2.48 -20.06
CA ASN A 642 -30.06 1.75 -21.26
C ASN A 642 -30.67 0.46 -20.73
N GLY A 643 -32.00 0.45 -20.71
CA GLY A 643 -32.84 -0.63 -20.19
C GLY A 643 -32.50 -1.96 -20.81
#